data_AF-A0A1X7I6C7-F1
#
_entry.id   AF-A0A1X7I6C7-F1
#
_cell.length_a   1.000
_cell.length_b   1.000
_cell.length_c   1.000
_cell.angle_alpha   90.00
_cell.angle_beta   90.00
_cell.angle_gamma   90.00
#
_symmetry.space_group_name_H-M   'P 1'
#
loop_
_entity.id
_entity.type
_entity.pdbx_description
1 polymer ?
#
loop_
_entity_poly.entity_id
_entity_poly.type
_entity_poly.pdbx_seq_one_letter_code
_entity_poly.pdbx_strand_id
1 'polypeptide(L)'
;MKKHIFIYILLFCFPLISPGQKLGNQEIKDLINSYKKDIRGPYKEIRWFCTDGSIRQPKDPCPDNIGPGVQHATYKNSIIDLGKSNHLFLGQILAYTSKEEFWDAENNHSRLKQYQLDKYLKTVDNGWILEKGQFYRGAIQAEDEEAWGVNFYKWLLSDTQNVVQNFYLIRQSLKDIPHNGDDNLSQKIRSDSKVISDMVPEFMDLRVKIHSQPDAGDINKVRDFKSKYSNKLNSEVKVKIDALVSTMANFYKPVDIAQIQKNTALVEDSPIGVAIKNFATSYSGEANAAVLIPATAELLLEIRQAILKEVSAAARLQLLDASLKLEEVIFKNSPQWQPEDLNGLLDKVCYLGMANAGAGYIELAEWEELDLSLRGTNSGSMSLGQLTTVLENARREVEWSSSMVKANYQEIVDIYTAFEPKAYGFIDDKIRGSIALYLGQTVGELGDIIAQESSLTNKVMDIENQSSLRGLNPGYALGELVVVGGSPDDIEVTSDKIYIFQRPPSDLKPVAGIATVSEGNMVSHVQLLARNMGIPNAALSDENLKSLQKFNGEKVFYAVSNKGNVIMKPEIDMSEEERSLFTKVERKEERIEVPIENIRLDENAILNLRAVDAEDSGKLCGPKAANLGQLKKMFPEMVVEGLVIPFGIFRDHMDQPMPDQQRSYWDFLNSTFKEAETMRTQGIADGEVENYQLRQLEILREAIKKIPMKAEFIAQLEEGFKDVLGKAIGEIPVFLRSDTNMEDLKNFTGAGLNLTIFNVAAKEKIISGIKDVWASPYSERSFKWRQKYLLNPENVFPSILVIPSVDVDYSGVLITKGISSGNPEDLTIAFSRGAGGAVDGQSAETYLVKETGGTQLLAPAREMYHNRLPAAGGTEKSMSTFENFILNQKNIEEIRVLAKTIRETMATETKSDYEGAYDVELGFQNNKLWLFQIRPFVENKKALSSNYLESITPKIDLDKNIPLSKKI
;
A
#
# COMPACT_ATOMS: atom_id res chain seq x y z
N MET A 1 28.91 70.93 -4.22
CA MET A 1 29.81 70.10 -3.39
C MET A 1 29.08 68.83 -2.99
N LYS A 2 29.73 67.68 -3.17
CA LYS A 2 29.17 66.32 -3.28
C LYS A 2 28.45 65.87 -2.00
N LYS A 3 27.19 65.42 -2.13
CA LYS A 3 26.51 64.57 -1.12
C LYS A 3 26.79 63.10 -1.47
N HIS A 4 27.63 62.45 -0.69
CA HIS A 4 27.74 60.99 -0.70
C HIS A 4 26.72 60.42 0.27
N ILE A 5 25.73 59.72 -0.27
CA ILE A 5 24.78 58.91 0.49
C ILE A 5 25.50 57.60 0.81
N PHE A 6 25.87 57.40 2.07
CA PHE A 6 26.30 56.10 2.59
C PHE A 6 25.03 55.30 2.91
N ILE A 7 24.76 54.27 2.11
CA ILE A 7 23.74 53.26 2.42
C ILE A 7 24.40 52.25 3.38
N TYR A 8 23.97 52.25 4.64
CA TYR A 8 24.26 51.16 5.57
C TYR A 8 23.38 49.96 5.21
N ILE A 9 23.99 48.90 4.67
CA ILE A 9 23.34 47.59 4.56
C ILE A 9 23.48 46.90 5.92
N LEU A 10 22.38 46.86 6.68
CA LEU A 10 22.23 46.01 7.86
C LEU A 10 22.08 44.56 7.39
N LEU A 11 23.17 43.79 7.50
CA LEU A 11 23.15 42.33 7.38
C LEU A 11 22.42 41.76 8.62
N PHE A 12 21.16 41.40 8.45
CA PHE A 12 20.47 40.50 9.38
C PHE A 12 21.09 39.10 9.24
N CYS A 13 22.03 38.75 10.13
CA CYS A 13 22.41 37.36 10.34
C CYS A 13 21.24 36.64 11.03
N PHE A 14 20.41 35.94 10.25
CA PHE A 14 19.59 34.87 10.80
C PHE A 14 20.53 33.74 11.27
N PRO A 15 20.36 33.22 12.49
CA PRO A 15 21.09 32.02 12.89
C PRO A 15 20.59 30.85 12.04
N LEU A 16 21.46 30.32 11.19
CA LEU A 16 21.30 29.01 10.57
C LEU A 16 21.28 27.97 11.70
N ILE A 17 20.08 27.53 12.09
CA ILE A 17 19.91 26.36 12.94
C ILE A 17 20.33 25.17 12.07
N SER A 18 21.51 24.62 12.34
CA SER A 18 21.90 23.33 11.74
C SER A 18 20.96 22.26 12.31
N PRO A 19 20.19 21.54 11.49
CA PRO A 19 19.44 20.39 11.97
C PRO A 19 20.42 19.37 12.58
N GLY A 20 20.10 18.85 13.76
CA GLY A 20 20.91 17.83 14.43
C GLY A 20 21.06 16.59 13.55
N GLN A 21 22.24 15.95 13.60
CA GLN A 21 22.50 14.72 12.84
C GLN A 21 21.48 13.64 13.23
N LYS A 22 20.80 13.03 12.25
CA LYS A 22 19.89 11.91 12.46
C LYS A 22 20.63 10.74 13.11
N LEU A 23 20.08 10.21 14.20
CA LEU A 23 20.58 8.99 14.84
C LEU A 23 20.24 7.77 13.97
N GLY A 24 21.17 6.82 13.88
CA GLY A 24 20.95 5.53 13.23
C GLY A 24 20.15 4.55 14.09
N ASN A 25 19.56 3.52 13.48
CA ASN A 25 18.68 2.55 14.16
C ASN A 25 19.36 1.85 15.36
N GLN A 26 20.66 1.54 15.25
CA GLN A 26 21.41 0.92 16.34
C GLN A 26 21.58 1.88 17.54
N GLU A 27 21.85 3.16 17.29
CA GLU A 27 21.98 4.17 18.34
C GLU A 27 20.64 4.40 19.06
N ILE A 28 19.54 4.43 18.31
CA ILE A 28 18.17 4.52 18.86
C ILE A 28 17.88 3.31 19.75
N LYS A 29 18.21 2.10 19.29
CA LYS A 29 18.03 0.86 20.06
C LYS A 29 18.83 0.88 21.36
N ASP A 30 20.08 1.32 21.31
CA ASP A 30 20.93 1.44 22.49
C ASP A 30 20.39 2.49 23.47
N LEU A 31 19.87 3.61 22.97
CA LEU A 31 19.20 4.64 23.75
C LEU A 31 17.96 4.07 24.47
N ILE A 32 17.07 3.36 23.77
CA ILE A 32 15.89 2.71 24.35
C ILE A 32 16.31 1.72 25.44
N ASN A 33 17.30 0.87 25.18
CA ASN A 33 17.83 -0.10 26.13
C ASN A 33 18.40 0.57 27.40
N SER A 34 18.99 1.76 27.26
CA SER A 34 19.46 2.53 28.40
C SER A 34 18.29 3.00 29.28
N TYR A 35 17.17 3.42 28.69
CA TYR A 35 15.99 3.87 29.42
C TYR A 35 15.20 2.74 30.06
N LYS A 36 15.11 1.57 29.42
CA LYS A 36 14.55 0.35 30.03
C LYS A 36 15.20 0.05 31.38
N LYS A 37 16.51 0.30 31.50
CA LYS A 37 17.32 0.07 32.71
C LYS A 37 17.30 1.23 33.72
N ASP A 38 16.81 2.40 33.34
CA ASP A 38 16.79 3.60 34.17
C ASP A 38 15.50 3.68 35.02
N ILE A 39 15.66 4.00 36.30
CA ILE A 39 14.54 4.15 37.25
C ILE A 39 13.57 5.28 36.90
N ARG A 40 13.99 6.26 36.09
CA ARG A 40 13.15 7.33 35.56
C ARG A 40 12.81 7.14 34.07
N GLY A 41 13.34 6.11 33.43
CA GLY A 41 13.17 5.88 31.99
C GLY A 41 13.60 7.12 31.16
N PRO A 42 12.76 7.60 30.22
CA PRO A 42 13.02 8.78 29.38
C PRO A 42 12.90 10.11 30.13
N TYR A 43 12.46 10.09 31.39
CA TYR A 43 12.17 11.30 32.17
C TYR A 43 13.38 11.81 32.96
N LYS A 44 13.48 13.12 33.11
CA LYS A 44 14.59 13.81 33.79
C LYS A 44 14.23 14.18 35.22
N GLU A 45 13.30 15.10 35.40
CA GLU A 45 12.86 15.61 36.70
C GLU A 45 11.40 16.09 36.66
N ILE A 46 10.71 15.99 37.79
CA ILE A 46 9.35 16.51 37.98
C ILE A 46 9.42 18.02 38.18
N ARG A 47 8.45 18.76 37.63
CA ARG A 47 8.32 20.21 37.75
C ARG A 47 6.85 20.60 37.83
N TRP A 48 6.58 21.78 38.38
CA TRP A 48 5.27 22.45 38.24
C TRP A 48 5.32 23.40 37.04
N PHE A 49 4.29 23.38 36.21
CA PHE A 49 4.11 24.24 35.05
C PHE A 49 2.89 25.11 35.27
N CYS A 50 3.12 26.42 35.46
CA CYS A 50 2.06 27.37 35.80
C CYS A 50 1.47 28.00 34.54
N THR A 51 0.24 28.52 34.67
CA THR A 51 -0.51 29.22 33.61
C THR A 51 0.20 30.42 32.99
N ASP A 52 1.10 31.08 33.73
CA ASP A 52 1.91 32.20 33.24
C ASP A 52 3.18 31.77 32.47
N GLY A 53 3.38 30.45 32.30
CA GLY A 53 4.56 29.86 31.67
C GLY A 53 5.74 29.67 32.62
N SER A 54 5.63 30.02 33.90
CA SER A 54 6.70 29.77 34.88
C SER A 54 6.81 28.28 35.24
N ILE A 55 8.06 27.81 35.41
CA ILE A 55 8.37 26.43 35.79
C ILE A 55 8.98 26.41 37.20
N ARG A 56 8.39 25.64 38.12
CA ARG A 56 8.75 25.62 39.54
C ARG A 56 9.20 24.24 40.02
N GLN A 57 9.79 24.20 41.21
CA GLN A 57 10.29 22.96 41.83
C GLN A 57 9.11 22.08 42.30
N PRO A 58 9.21 20.74 42.33
CA PRO A 58 8.11 19.83 42.73
C PRO A 58 7.42 20.17 44.06
N LYS A 59 8.16 20.74 45.02
CA LYS A 59 7.68 21.10 46.36
C LYS A 59 7.17 22.55 46.46
N ASP A 60 7.12 23.26 45.34
CA ASP A 60 6.74 24.67 45.24
C ASP A 60 5.60 24.79 44.20
N PRO A 61 4.35 24.46 44.58
CA PRO A 61 3.21 24.51 43.67
C PRO A 61 2.94 25.93 43.16
N CYS A 62 2.22 26.03 42.04
CA CYS A 62 1.86 27.32 41.47
C CYS A 62 1.03 28.14 42.46
N PRO A 63 1.43 29.39 42.78
CA PRO A 63 0.66 30.28 43.64
C PRO A 63 -0.76 30.54 43.13
N ASP A 64 -1.73 30.68 44.04
CA ASP A 64 -3.14 30.92 43.72
C ASP A 64 -3.37 32.15 42.81
N ASN A 65 -2.50 33.16 42.91
CA ASN A 65 -2.57 34.39 42.11
C ASN A 65 -2.02 34.25 40.69
N ILE A 66 -1.31 33.16 40.37
CA ILE A 66 -0.84 32.84 39.02
C ILE A 66 -1.90 31.98 38.30
N GLY A 67 -2.54 31.07 39.03
CA GLY A 67 -3.55 30.15 38.53
C GLY A 67 -3.15 28.68 38.73
N PRO A 68 -4.01 27.73 38.36
CA PRO A 68 -3.74 26.30 38.54
C PRO A 68 -2.50 25.88 37.73
N GLY A 69 -1.63 25.09 38.33
CA GLY A 69 -0.48 24.49 37.65
C GLY A 69 -0.73 23.02 37.34
N VAL A 70 0.09 22.48 36.45
CA VAL A 70 0.16 21.04 36.18
C VAL A 70 1.51 20.53 36.65
N GLN A 71 1.56 19.39 37.36
CA GLN A 71 2.82 18.76 37.73
C GLN A 71 3.07 17.52 36.87
N HIS A 72 4.19 17.51 36.16
CA HIS A 72 4.63 16.34 35.40
C HIS A 72 6.15 16.32 35.28
N ALA A 73 6.69 15.23 34.75
CA ALA A 73 8.09 15.13 34.43
C ALA A 73 8.47 15.92 33.17
N THR A 74 9.73 16.33 33.12
CA THR A 74 10.41 16.79 31.90
C THR A 74 11.12 15.63 31.21
N TYR A 75 11.31 15.72 29.91
CA TYR A 75 12.11 14.75 29.17
C TYR A 75 13.61 14.98 29.37
N LYS A 76 14.38 13.90 29.26
CA LYS A 76 15.84 14.00 29.07
C LYS A 76 16.14 14.65 27.71
N ASN A 77 17.24 15.40 27.63
CA ASN A 77 17.62 16.12 26.41
C ASN A 77 17.69 15.19 25.20
N SER A 78 18.23 13.98 25.36
CA SER A 78 18.30 12.96 24.31
C SER A 78 16.94 12.53 23.74
N ILE A 79 15.83 12.64 24.48
CA ILE A 79 14.47 12.41 23.93
C ILE A 79 14.00 13.62 23.13
N ILE A 80 14.25 14.83 23.62
CA ILE A 80 13.90 16.07 22.93
C ILE A 80 14.68 16.17 21.60
N ASP A 81 15.96 15.85 21.64
CA ASP A 81 16.84 15.87 20.48
C ASP A 81 16.40 14.81 19.45
N LEU A 82 16.02 13.61 19.90
CA LEU A 82 15.49 12.56 19.04
C LEU A 82 14.20 12.98 18.32
N GLY A 83 13.29 13.68 19.01
CA GLY A 83 12.10 14.26 18.39
C GLY A 83 12.44 15.28 17.30
N LYS A 84 13.48 16.10 17.49
CA LYS A 84 13.90 17.11 16.51
C LYS A 84 14.65 16.54 15.31
N SER A 85 15.52 15.56 15.54
CA SER A 85 16.37 14.99 14.47
C SER A 85 15.66 13.92 13.66
N ASN A 86 14.92 13.03 14.34
CA ASN A 86 14.36 11.82 13.76
C ASN A 86 12.82 11.84 13.68
N HIS A 87 12.16 12.86 14.24
CA HIS A 87 10.69 12.91 14.38
C HIS A 87 10.12 11.72 15.17
N LEU A 88 10.85 11.26 16.20
CA LEU A 88 10.49 10.13 17.05
C LEU A 88 10.16 10.60 18.48
N PHE A 89 8.97 10.26 18.95
CA PHE A 89 8.40 10.75 20.21
C PHE A 89 8.09 9.59 21.16
N LEU A 90 9.00 9.31 22.07
CA LEU A 90 8.93 8.14 22.97
C LEU A 90 8.50 8.52 24.38
N GLY A 91 7.67 7.68 25.02
CA GLY A 91 7.26 7.88 26.42
C GLY A 91 6.51 9.19 26.64
N GLN A 92 5.63 9.57 25.71
CA GLN A 92 4.98 10.88 25.72
C GLN A 92 4.07 11.09 26.95
N ILE A 93 4.06 12.33 27.42
CA ILE A 93 3.21 12.97 28.44
C ILE A 93 2.33 13.96 27.68
N LEU A 94 1.01 13.76 27.69
CA LEU A 94 0.08 14.61 26.95
C LEU A 94 0.07 16.02 27.53
N ALA A 95 0.06 16.15 28.85
CA ALA A 95 0.05 17.44 29.53
C ALA A 95 1.31 18.30 29.26
N TYR A 96 2.42 17.67 28.83
CA TYR A 96 3.62 18.37 28.38
C TYR A 96 3.48 18.94 26.95
N THR A 97 2.64 18.32 26.12
CA THR A 97 2.61 18.52 24.67
C THR A 97 1.45 19.42 24.25
N SER A 98 1.65 20.34 23.31
CA SER A 98 0.54 21.13 22.75
C SER A 98 -0.36 20.26 21.86
N LYS A 99 -1.62 20.65 21.69
CA LYS A 99 -2.60 19.87 20.92
C LYS A 99 -2.23 19.81 19.44
N GLU A 100 -1.69 20.91 18.91
CA GLU A 100 -1.26 21.05 17.52
C GLU A 100 -0.03 20.19 17.22
N GLU A 101 0.97 20.22 18.10
CA GLU A 101 2.15 19.36 17.96
C GLU A 101 1.78 17.88 18.08
N PHE A 102 0.84 17.54 18.95
CA PHE A 102 0.37 16.16 19.12
C PHE A 102 -0.45 15.67 17.92
N TRP A 103 -1.30 16.54 17.36
CA TRP A 103 -2.07 16.24 16.15
C TRP A 103 -1.19 16.15 14.91
N ASP A 104 -0.07 16.89 14.85
CA ASP A 104 1.01 16.69 13.89
C ASP A 104 0.56 16.58 12.43
N ALA A 105 -0.36 17.48 12.02
CA ALA A 105 -1.04 17.40 10.73
C ALA A 105 -0.09 17.43 9.52
N GLU A 106 1.00 18.18 9.59
CA GLU A 106 1.99 18.29 8.51
C GLU A 106 2.78 16.98 8.28
N ASN A 107 2.86 16.11 9.28
CA ASN A 107 3.53 14.82 9.22
C ASN A 107 2.53 13.66 9.35
N ASN A 108 1.34 13.80 8.74
CA ASN A 108 0.33 12.74 8.70
C ASN A 108 -0.01 12.19 10.10
N HIS A 109 -0.18 13.09 11.08
CA HIS A 109 -0.54 12.73 12.45
C HIS A 109 0.45 11.73 13.11
N SER A 110 1.72 11.80 12.70
CA SER A 110 2.76 10.84 13.10
C SER A 110 2.90 10.78 14.62
N ARG A 111 2.95 11.92 15.32
CA ARG A 111 3.09 11.94 16.79
C ARG A 111 1.94 11.26 17.53
N LEU A 112 0.69 11.43 17.08
CA LEU A 112 -0.48 10.72 17.61
C LEU A 112 -0.36 9.20 17.38
N LYS A 113 -0.03 8.80 16.15
CA LYS A 113 0.13 7.38 15.79
C LYS A 113 1.23 6.71 16.60
N GLN A 114 2.35 7.41 16.80
CA GLN A 114 3.46 7.00 17.66
C GLN A 114 3.03 6.85 19.13
N TYR A 115 2.17 7.73 19.64
CA TYR A 115 1.61 7.59 20.99
C TYR A 115 0.78 6.30 21.15
N GLN A 116 -0.08 5.97 20.17
CA GLN A 116 -0.85 4.73 20.18
C GLN A 116 0.06 3.50 20.08
N LEU A 117 1.12 3.56 19.26
CA LEU A 117 2.12 2.51 19.15
C LEU A 117 2.94 2.35 20.45
N ASP A 118 3.33 3.44 21.11
CA ASP A 118 4.01 3.44 22.41
C ASP A 118 3.13 2.79 23.49
N LYS A 119 1.82 3.07 23.52
CA LYS A 119 0.85 2.38 24.40
C LYS A 119 0.81 0.89 24.13
N TYR A 120 0.73 0.49 22.86
CA TYR A 120 0.81 -0.92 22.49
C TYR A 120 2.11 -1.57 22.97
N LEU A 121 3.27 -0.97 22.69
CA LEU A 121 4.57 -1.51 23.10
C LEU A 121 4.66 -1.65 24.62
N LYS A 122 4.18 -0.66 25.39
CA LYS A 122 4.11 -0.76 26.86
C LYS A 122 3.33 -1.97 27.33
N THR A 123 2.24 -2.30 26.65
CA THR A 123 1.44 -3.49 26.98
C THR A 123 2.16 -4.78 26.58
N VAL A 124 2.73 -4.88 25.39
CA VAL A 124 3.32 -6.14 24.91
C VAL A 124 4.79 -6.37 25.33
N ASP A 125 5.40 -5.44 26.06
CA ASP A 125 6.81 -5.47 26.47
C ASP A 125 7.07 -4.93 27.89
N ASN A 126 6.25 -5.30 28.89
CA ASN A 126 6.50 -4.99 30.31
C ASN A 126 6.79 -3.49 30.58
N GLY A 127 6.00 -2.59 30.02
CA GLY A 127 6.22 -1.14 30.13
C GLY A 127 7.20 -0.57 29.09
N TRP A 128 7.80 -1.39 28.23
CA TRP A 128 8.70 -1.01 27.14
C TRP A 128 9.78 -0.03 27.59
N ILE A 129 9.90 1.16 26.98
CA ILE A 129 10.86 2.20 27.36
C ILE A 129 10.72 2.67 28.81
N LEU A 130 9.56 2.41 29.44
CA LEU A 130 9.26 2.64 30.84
C LEU A 130 9.41 1.38 31.70
N GLU A 131 10.12 0.32 31.29
CA GLU A 131 10.20 -0.93 32.05
C GLU A 131 10.51 -0.74 33.55
N LYS A 132 11.53 0.05 33.90
CA LYS A 132 11.73 0.51 35.29
C LYS A 132 11.07 1.85 35.59
N GLY A 133 10.99 2.72 34.59
CA GLY A 133 10.40 4.06 34.71
C GLY A 133 8.90 4.10 35.03
N GLN A 134 8.16 3.00 34.82
CA GLN A 134 6.72 2.89 35.08
C GLN A 134 6.39 3.07 36.57
N PHE A 135 7.37 2.88 37.46
CA PHE A 135 7.23 3.10 38.90
C PHE A 135 7.66 4.52 39.34
N TYR A 136 8.06 5.39 38.42
CA TYR A 136 8.45 6.76 38.73
C TYR A 136 7.22 7.62 39.04
N ARG A 137 6.79 7.58 40.31
CA ARG A 137 5.60 8.29 40.79
C ARG A 137 5.71 9.80 40.61
N GLY A 138 4.62 10.42 40.19
CA GLY A 138 4.51 11.87 39.93
C GLY A 138 5.08 12.30 38.58
N ALA A 139 5.55 11.38 37.74
CA ALA A 139 5.99 11.70 36.38
C ALA A 139 4.82 12.10 35.46
N ILE A 140 3.65 11.50 35.67
CA ILE A 140 2.41 11.74 34.95
C ILE A 140 1.28 11.71 35.98
N GLN A 141 0.34 12.66 35.89
CA GLN A 141 -0.88 12.69 36.69
C GLN A 141 -2.07 12.35 35.79
N ALA A 142 -2.87 11.36 36.19
CA ALA A 142 -3.95 10.86 35.35
C ALA A 142 -5.03 11.91 35.11
N GLU A 143 -5.34 12.70 36.14
CA GLU A 143 -6.34 13.78 36.10
C GLU A 143 -5.95 14.88 35.11
N ASP A 144 -4.66 15.20 35.03
CA ASP A 144 -4.15 16.23 34.12
C ASP A 144 -4.11 15.74 32.67
N GLU A 145 -3.74 14.47 32.45
CA GLU A 145 -3.80 13.84 31.12
C GLU A 145 -5.25 13.74 30.62
N GLU A 146 -6.20 13.41 31.51
CA GLU A 146 -7.62 13.36 31.20
C GLU A 146 -8.19 14.74 30.87
N ALA A 147 -7.88 15.74 31.69
CA ALA A 147 -8.26 17.13 31.42
C ALA A 147 -7.67 17.62 30.08
N TRP A 148 -6.43 17.25 29.78
CA TRP A 148 -5.80 17.52 28.49
C TRP A 148 -6.55 16.83 27.35
N GLY A 149 -6.90 15.54 27.48
CA GLY A 149 -7.61 14.78 26.46
C GLY A 149 -9.00 15.33 26.14
N VAL A 150 -9.78 15.69 27.16
CA VAL A 150 -11.08 16.39 26.97
C VAL A 150 -10.88 17.70 26.19
N ASN A 151 -9.84 18.46 26.55
CA ASN A 151 -9.51 19.71 25.89
C ASN A 151 -9.03 19.48 24.44
N PHE A 152 -8.28 18.41 24.18
CA PHE A 152 -7.85 18.00 22.84
C PHE A 152 -9.03 17.68 21.94
N TYR A 153 -9.98 16.86 22.40
CA TYR A 153 -11.17 16.52 21.60
C TYR A 153 -12.12 17.71 21.40
N LYS A 154 -12.28 18.59 22.39
CA LYS A 154 -13.06 19.83 22.20
C LYS A 154 -12.49 20.69 21.07
N TRP A 155 -11.16 20.73 20.93
CA TRP A 155 -10.48 21.43 19.85
C TRP A 155 -10.61 20.66 18.53
N LEU A 156 -10.21 19.39 18.49
CA LEU A 156 -10.18 18.57 17.27
C LEU A 156 -11.57 18.40 16.64
N LEU A 157 -12.58 18.06 17.46
CA LEU A 157 -13.94 17.77 17.00
C LEU A 157 -14.76 19.04 16.70
N SER A 158 -14.22 20.23 16.96
CA SER A 158 -14.86 21.49 16.53
C SER A 158 -14.77 21.71 15.03
N ASP A 159 -13.80 21.07 14.36
CA ASP A 159 -13.64 21.12 12.91
C ASP A 159 -14.27 19.89 12.24
N THR A 160 -15.37 20.11 11.54
CA THR A 160 -16.06 19.06 10.77
C THR A 160 -15.18 18.45 9.69
N GLN A 161 -14.27 19.21 9.08
CA GLN A 161 -13.40 18.67 8.03
C GLN A 161 -12.44 17.63 8.61
N ASN A 162 -11.85 17.89 9.79
CA ASN A 162 -11.02 16.90 10.48
C ASN A 162 -11.81 15.61 10.78
N VAL A 163 -13.06 15.73 11.23
CA VAL A 163 -13.92 14.57 11.53
C VAL A 163 -14.22 13.75 10.28
N VAL A 164 -14.53 14.42 9.16
CA VAL A 164 -14.79 13.77 7.87
C VAL A 164 -13.55 13.06 7.34
N GLN A 165 -12.42 13.77 7.28
CA GLN A 165 -11.18 13.29 6.67
C GLN A 165 -10.45 12.22 7.49
N ASN A 166 -10.59 12.26 8.82
CA ASN A 166 -9.81 11.45 9.74
C ASN A 166 -10.68 10.63 10.71
N PHE A 167 -11.94 10.34 10.35
CA PHE A 167 -12.91 9.65 11.23
C PHE A 167 -12.32 8.41 11.90
N TYR A 168 -11.72 7.52 11.11
CA TYR A 168 -11.11 6.29 11.62
C TYR A 168 -10.01 6.58 12.65
N LEU A 169 -9.04 7.42 12.30
CA LEU A 169 -7.90 7.74 13.17
C LEU A 169 -8.36 8.42 14.47
N ILE A 170 -9.28 9.38 14.37
CA ILE A 170 -9.88 10.05 15.51
C ILE A 170 -10.56 9.02 16.41
N ARG A 171 -11.45 8.18 15.86
CA ARG A 171 -12.15 7.16 16.64
C ARG A 171 -11.19 6.14 17.30
N GLN A 172 -10.11 5.76 16.62
CA GLN A 172 -9.08 4.91 17.23
C GLN A 172 -8.34 5.61 18.37
N SER A 173 -8.10 6.91 18.27
CA SER A 173 -7.41 7.68 19.32
C SER A 173 -8.19 7.74 20.64
N LEU A 174 -9.53 7.67 20.59
CA LEU A 174 -10.37 7.62 21.80
C LEU A 174 -10.12 6.35 22.64
N LYS A 175 -9.63 5.27 22.04
CA LYS A 175 -9.26 4.05 22.78
C LYS A 175 -7.99 4.22 23.62
N ASP A 176 -7.17 5.25 23.33
CA ASP A 176 -5.80 5.39 23.85
C ASP A 176 -5.56 6.71 24.61
N ILE A 177 -6.27 7.79 24.29
CA ILE A 177 -6.20 9.10 24.96
C ILE A 177 -7.20 9.15 26.12
N PRO A 178 -6.77 9.41 27.37
CA PRO A 178 -7.68 9.51 28.51
C PRO A 178 -8.60 10.73 28.39
N HIS A 179 -9.91 10.53 28.58
CA HIS A 179 -10.91 11.62 28.54
C HIS A 179 -12.24 11.29 29.27
N ASN A 180 -12.41 10.04 29.73
CA ASN A 180 -13.66 9.58 30.37
C ASN A 180 -13.39 8.42 31.36
N GLY A 181 -12.27 8.45 32.09
CA GLY A 181 -11.91 7.45 33.11
C GLY A 181 -11.78 5.97 32.67
N ASP A 182 -11.72 5.66 31.36
CA ASP A 182 -11.69 4.28 30.83
C ASP A 182 -10.26 3.73 30.64
N ASP A 183 -10.06 2.44 30.97
CA ASP A 183 -8.85 1.65 30.70
C ASP A 183 -9.10 0.67 29.52
N ASN A 184 -8.17 0.57 28.55
CA ASN A 184 -8.25 -0.40 27.44
C ASN A 184 -8.00 -1.85 27.93
N LEU A 185 -9.04 -2.46 28.53
CA LEU A 185 -8.96 -3.79 29.16
C LEU A 185 -8.64 -4.92 28.17
N SER A 186 -9.11 -4.83 26.91
CA SER A 186 -8.83 -5.84 25.87
C SER A 186 -7.33 -5.98 25.59
N GLN A 187 -6.66 -4.84 25.41
CA GLN A 187 -5.21 -4.80 25.19
C GLN A 187 -4.45 -5.33 26.40
N LYS A 188 -4.91 -5.00 27.62
CA LYS A 188 -4.33 -5.50 28.87
C LYS A 188 -4.42 -7.03 29.01
N ILE A 189 -5.53 -7.65 28.61
CA ILE A 189 -5.68 -9.12 28.60
C ILE A 189 -4.61 -9.79 27.73
N ARG A 190 -4.35 -9.24 26.54
CA ARG A 190 -3.36 -9.79 25.60
C ARG A 190 -1.93 -9.61 26.10
N SER A 191 -1.66 -8.46 26.71
CA SER A 191 -0.41 -8.17 27.41
C SER A 191 -0.15 -9.17 28.52
N ASP A 192 -1.10 -9.29 29.45
CA ASP A 192 -0.96 -10.14 30.62
C ASP A 192 -0.79 -11.61 30.20
N SER A 193 -1.56 -12.08 29.21
CA SER A 193 -1.43 -13.46 28.70
C SER A 193 -0.08 -13.74 28.02
N LYS A 194 0.51 -12.74 27.35
CA LYS A 194 1.86 -12.84 26.79
C LYS A 194 2.94 -12.85 27.85
N VAL A 195 2.88 -11.94 28.81
CA VAL A 195 3.84 -11.90 29.92
C VAL A 195 3.84 -13.23 30.67
N ILE A 196 2.65 -13.82 30.88
CA ILE A 196 2.53 -15.14 31.49
C ILE A 196 3.16 -16.22 30.60
N SER A 197 2.95 -16.23 29.28
CA SER A 197 3.57 -17.23 28.39
C SER A 197 5.09 -17.11 28.30
N ASP A 198 5.62 -15.89 28.35
CA ASP A 198 7.07 -15.63 28.33
C ASP A 198 7.73 -16.16 29.63
N MET A 199 7.01 -16.13 30.75
CA MET A 199 7.47 -16.68 32.03
C MET A 199 7.20 -18.19 32.17
N VAL A 200 6.16 -18.71 31.51
CA VAL A 200 5.70 -20.11 31.60
C VAL A 200 5.33 -20.61 30.20
N PRO A 201 6.26 -21.30 29.51
CA PRO A 201 6.04 -21.78 28.15
C PRO A 201 4.80 -22.67 27.99
N GLU A 202 4.38 -23.42 29.01
CA GLU A 202 3.17 -24.24 28.98
C GLU A 202 1.87 -23.42 28.84
N PHE A 203 1.90 -22.11 29.09
CA PHE A 203 0.74 -21.22 28.87
C PHE A 203 0.59 -20.80 27.40
N MET A 204 1.52 -21.18 26.52
CA MET A 204 1.56 -20.72 25.14
C MET A 204 0.28 -21.09 24.36
N ASP A 205 -0.27 -22.29 24.55
CA ASP A 205 -1.51 -22.69 23.85
C ASP A 205 -2.71 -21.82 24.26
N LEU A 206 -2.82 -21.50 25.56
CA LEU A 206 -3.85 -20.60 26.05
C LEU A 206 -3.64 -19.17 25.58
N ARG A 207 -2.39 -18.72 25.50
CA ARG A 207 -2.07 -17.45 24.87
C ARG A 207 -2.50 -17.44 23.42
N VAL A 208 -2.14 -18.46 22.63
CA VAL A 208 -2.52 -18.56 21.21
C VAL A 208 -4.04 -18.45 21.11
N LYS A 209 -4.78 -19.17 21.95
CA LYS A 209 -6.25 -19.08 21.99
C LYS A 209 -6.75 -17.68 22.34
N ILE A 210 -6.24 -17.04 23.38
CA ILE A 210 -6.62 -15.68 23.81
C ILE A 210 -6.24 -14.62 22.76
N HIS A 211 -5.15 -14.82 22.01
CA HIS A 211 -4.66 -13.91 20.97
C HIS A 211 -5.38 -14.13 19.63
N SER A 212 -5.84 -15.33 19.36
CA SER A 212 -6.50 -15.67 18.09
C SER A 212 -8.02 -15.55 18.15
N GLN A 213 -8.66 -16.05 19.21
CA GLN A 213 -10.12 -16.12 19.33
C GLN A 213 -10.55 -15.91 20.80
N PRO A 214 -10.43 -14.71 21.39
CA PRO A 214 -10.73 -14.53 22.80
C PRO A 214 -12.22 -14.74 23.12
N ASP A 215 -12.52 -15.59 24.10
CA ASP A 215 -13.89 -15.85 24.57
C ASP A 215 -14.01 -15.80 26.12
N ALA A 216 -15.22 -15.55 26.62
CA ALA A 216 -15.47 -15.48 28.07
C ALA A 216 -15.21 -16.82 28.80
N GLY A 217 -15.31 -17.95 28.09
CA GLY A 217 -14.97 -19.27 28.59
C GLY A 217 -13.47 -19.46 28.80
N ASP A 218 -12.61 -18.68 28.14
CA ASP A 218 -11.16 -18.71 28.35
C ASP A 218 -10.79 -18.33 29.79
N ILE A 219 -11.62 -17.53 30.49
CA ILE A 219 -11.41 -17.21 31.91
C ILE A 219 -11.31 -18.50 32.75
N ASN A 220 -12.18 -19.47 32.49
CA ASN A 220 -12.15 -20.75 33.20
C ASN A 220 -10.92 -21.56 32.81
N LYS A 221 -10.53 -21.56 31.53
CA LYS A 221 -9.32 -22.25 31.08
C LYS A 221 -8.05 -21.67 31.73
N VAL A 222 -7.98 -20.35 31.95
CA VAL A 222 -6.87 -19.69 32.67
C VAL A 222 -6.87 -20.07 34.16
N ARG A 223 -8.04 -20.15 34.81
CA ARG A 223 -8.15 -20.65 36.20
C ARG A 223 -7.74 -22.12 36.31
N ASP A 224 -8.14 -22.95 35.34
CA ASP A 224 -7.81 -24.36 35.27
C ASP A 224 -6.31 -24.56 35.06
N PHE A 225 -5.68 -23.74 34.21
CA PHE A 225 -4.24 -23.72 34.05
C PHE A 225 -3.51 -23.42 35.37
N LYS A 226 -3.93 -22.36 36.08
CA LYS A 226 -3.35 -22.00 37.38
C LYS A 226 -3.43 -23.18 38.37
N SER A 227 -4.57 -23.86 38.37
CA SER A 227 -4.83 -25.00 39.25
C SER A 227 -3.96 -26.20 38.88
N LYS A 228 -3.93 -26.56 37.59
CA LYS A 228 -3.15 -27.69 37.04
C LYS A 228 -1.64 -27.53 37.24
N TYR A 229 -1.12 -26.31 37.11
CA TYR A 229 0.32 -26.03 37.20
C TYR A 229 0.75 -25.41 38.54
N SER A 230 -0.12 -25.37 39.55
CA SER A 230 0.10 -24.67 40.83
C SER A 230 1.46 -24.96 41.50
N ASN A 231 1.97 -26.19 41.39
CA ASN A 231 3.25 -26.61 41.98
C ASN A 231 4.48 -26.14 41.19
N LYS A 232 4.32 -25.75 39.92
CA LYS A 232 5.39 -25.25 39.04
C LYS A 232 5.41 -23.71 38.94
N LEU A 233 4.33 -23.04 39.32
CA LEU A 233 4.21 -21.58 39.24
C LEU A 233 4.78 -20.91 40.49
N ASN A 234 5.68 -19.94 40.30
CA ASN A 234 6.16 -19.09 41.38
C ASN A 234 5.09 -18.05 41.81
N SER A 235 5.33 -17.37 42.93
CA SER A 235 4.38 -16.41 43.51
C SER A 235 4.05 -15.25 42.56
N GLU A 236 5.03 -14.76 41.81
CA GLU A 236 4.87 -13.65 40.86
C GLU A 236 3.94 -14.04 39.70
N VAL A 237 4.15 -15.20 39.10
CA VAL A 237 3.31 -15.70 38.00
C VAL A 237 1.88 -15.94 38.48
N LYS A 238 1.69 -16.46 39.70
CA LYS A 238 0.35 -16.65 40.27
C LYS A 238 -0.41 -15.33 40.39
N VAL A 239 0.26 -14.25 40.82
CA VAL A 239 -0.32 -12.90 40.89
C VAL A 239 -0.66 -12.37 39.50
N LYS A 240 0.20 -12.56 38.51
CA LYS A 240 -0.09 -12.14 37.12
C LYS A 240 -1.26 -12.91 36.51
N ILE A 241 -1.38 -14.21 36.77
CA ILE A 241 -2.53 -15.01 36.32
C ILE A 241 -3.82 -14.52 37.00
N ASP A 242 -3.79 -14.18 38.30
CA ASP A 242 -4.95 -13.60 38.98
C ASP A 242 -5.34 -12.23 38.42
N ALA A 243 -4.35 -11.40 38.09
CA ALA A 243 -4.57 -10.12 37.43
C ALA A 243 -5.18 -10.30 36.02
N LEU A 244 -4.69 -11.27 35.24
CA LEU A 244 -5.28 -11.64 33.94
C LEU A 244 -6.74 -12.07 34.11
N VAL A 245 -7.03 -12.97 35.05
CA VAL A 245 -8.41 -13.45 35.31
C VAL A 245 -9.32 -12.28 35.72
N SER A 246 -8.85 -11.38 36.58
CA SER A 246 -9.60 -10.19 37.00
C SER A 246 -9.86 -9.25 35.83
N THR A 247 -8.86 -9.00 35.00
CA THR A 247 -8.97 -8.16 33.80
C THR A 247 -9.94 -8.76 32.79
N MET A 248 -9.84 -10.07 32.51
CA MET A 248 -10.78 -10.78 31.65
C MET A 248 -12.19 -10.76 32.22
N ALA A 249 -12.36 -10.98 33.53
CA ALA A 249 -13.67 -10.95 34.17
C ALA A 249 -14.31 -9.55 34.11
N ASN A 250 -13.52 -8.48 34.24
CA ASN A 250 -14.01 -7.12 34.08
C ASN A 250 -14.33 -6.78 32.63
N PHE A 251 -13.48 -7.21 31.69
CA PHE A 251 -13.72 -7.00 30.26
C PHE A 251 -14.99 -7.72 29.81
N TYR A 252 -15.20 -8.99 30.16
CA TYR A 252 -16.40 -9.73 29.74
C TYR A 252 -17.65 -9.45 30.58
N LYS A 253 -17.64 -8.43 31.46
CA LYS A 253 -18.89 -7.94 32.03
C LYS A 253 -19.83 -7.49 30.90
N PRO A 254 -21.12 -7.82 30.96
CA PRO A 254 -22.11 -7.28 30.04
C PRO A 254 -22.00 -5.75 30.01
N VAL A 255 -22.02 -5.18 28.81
CA VAL A 255 -22.04 -3.72 28.65
C VAL A 255 -23.37 -3.21 29.19
N ASP A 256 -23.34 -2.21 30.06
CA ASP A 256 -24.55 -1.54 30.53
C ASP A 256 -25.11 -0.65 29.42
N ILE A 257 -25.98 -1.22 28.60
CA ILE A 257 -26.63 -0.52 27.47
C ILE A 257 -27.41 0.71 27.97
N ALA A 258 -28.00 0.67 29.16
CA ALA A 258 -28.71 1.82 29.72
C ALA A 258 -27.77 2.98 30.05
N GLN A 259 -26.48 2.71 30.30
CA GLN A 259 -25.47 3.74 30.53
C GLN A 259 -25.13 4.52 29.25
N ILE A 260 -25.30 3.92 28.07
CA ILE A 260 -25.05 4.60 26.78
C ILE A 260 -25.97 5.81 26.63
N GLN A 261 -27.25 5.67 26.97
CA GLN A 261 -28.21 6.79 26.97
C GLN A 261 -27.80 7.88 27.98
N LYS A 262 -27.40 7.50 29.20
CA LYS A 262 -27.00 8.46 30.23
C LYS A 262 -25.74 9.25 29.83
N ASN A 263 -24.82 8.61 29.12
CA ASN A 263 -23.57 9.22 28.67
C ASN A 263 -23.75 10.11 27.43
N THR A 264 -24.93 10.14 26.82
CA THR A 264 -25.26 10.92 25.61
C THR A 264 -26.28 12.03 25.88
N ALA A 265 -26.30 12.55 27.11
CA ALA A 265 -27.25 13.58 27.54
C ALA A 265 -27.25 14.86 26.68
N LEU A 266 -26.13 15.22 26.02
CA LEU A 266 -26.06 16.43 25.19
C LEU A 266 -26.83 16.31 23.87
N VAL A 267 -27.18 15.08 23.46
CA VAL A 267 -27.92 14.82 22.22
C VAL A 267 -29.34 14.31 22.49
N GLU A 268 -29.81 14.30 23.75
CA GLU A 268 -31.07 13.65 24.16
C GLU A 268 -32.29 14.09 23.31
N ASP A 269 -32.37 15.38 22.97
CA ASP A 269 -33.47 15.95 22.19
C ASP A 269 -33.29 15.85 20.67
N SER A 270 -32.14 15.36 20.20
CA SER A 270 -31.86 15.19 18.78
C SER A 270 -32.48 13.88 18.24
N PRO A 271 -32.65 13.73 16.91
CA PRO A 271 -33.10 12.47 16.32
C PRO A 271 -32.23 11.27 16.74
N ILE A 272 -30.91 11.45 16.83
CA ILE A 272 -29.99 10.39 17.25
C ILE A 272 -30.12 10.09 18.75
N GLY A 273 -30.38 11.08 19.60
CA GLY A 273 -30.66 10.86 21.02
C GLY A 273 -31.93 10.04 21.25
N VAL A 274 -32.97 10.29 20.45
CA VAL A 274 -34.21 9.48 20.47
C VAL A 274 -33.91 8.05 20.04
N ALA A 275 -33.11 7.84 18.98
CA ALA A 275 -32.69 6.50 18.55
C ALA A 275 -31.90 5.76 19.64
N ILE A 276 -30.93 6.42 20.29
CA ILE A 276 -30.16 5.87 21.41
C ILE A 276 -31.08 5.49 22.59
N LYS A 277 -32.04 6.36 22.94
CA LYS A 277 -33.00 6.10 24.01
C LYS A 277 -33.91 4.90 23.70
N ASN A 278 -34.39 4.81 22.47
CA ASN A 278 -35.22 3.68 22.02
C ASN A 278 -34.42 2.39 22.05
N PHE A 279 -33.19 2.40 21.55
CA PHE A 279 -32.28 1.26 21.63
C PHE A 279 -32.05 0.83 23.07
N ALA A 280 -31.70 1.78 23.95
CA ALA A 280 -31.47 1.47 25.36
C ALA A 280 -32.70 0.88 26.04
N THR A 281 -33.88 1.41 25.76
CA THR A 281 -35.14 0.91 26.32
C THR A 281 -35.48 -0.50 25.84
N SER A 282 -35.27 -0.77 24.54
CA SER A 282 -35.63 -2.05 23.92
C SER A 282 -34.64 -3.18 24.20
N TYR A 283 -33.35 -2.88 24.35
CA TYR A 283 -32.29 -3.90 24.31
C TYR A 283 -31.46 -4.04 25.60
N SER A 284 -31.69 -3.24 26.65
CA SER A 284 -30.89 -3.32 27.90
C SER A 284 -30.93 -4.67 28.63
N GLY A 285 -31.90 -5.54 28.34
CA GLY A 285 -32.00 -6.90 28.88
C GLY A 285 -31.96 -8.01 27.82
N GLU A 286 -31.66 -7.67 26.56
CA GLU A 286 -31.65 -8.65 25.47
C GLU A 286 -30.38 -9.51 25.55
N ALA A 287 -30.55 -10.83 25.56
CA ALA A 287 -29.46 -11.80 25.62
C ALA A 287 -29.28 -12.54 24.29
N ASN A 288 -30.24 -12.46 23.38
CA ASN A 288 -30.16 -13.08 22.07
C ASN A 288 -29.28 -12.24 21.15
N ALA A 289 -28.07 -12.73 20.89
CA ALA A 289 -27.10 -12.07 20.01
C ALA A 289 -27.64 -11.85 18.58
N ALA A 290 -28.49 -12.73 18.05
CA ALA A 290 -29.09 -12.60 16.73
C ALA A 290 -30.12 -11.45 16.63
N VAL A 291 -30.59 -10.93 17.77
CA VAL A 291 -31.48 -9.76 17.84
C VAL A 291 -30.70 -8.51 18.23
N LEU A 292 -29.78 -8.64 19.19
CA LEU A 292 -29.00 -7.54 19.73
C LEU A 292 -27.99 -6.98 18.72
N ILE A 293 -27.24 -7.82 18.01
CA ILE A 293 -26.19 -7.37 17.07
C ILE A 293 -26.77 -6.54 15.92
N PRO A 294 -27.84 -6.98 15.22
CA PRO A 294 -28.48 -6.16 14.19
C PRO A 294 -28.86 -4.75 14.66
N ALA A 295 -29.59 -4.64 15.78
CA ALA A 295 -30.02 -3.36 16.32
C ALA A 295 -28.83 -2.47 16.75
N THR A 296 -27.76 -3.10 17.26
CA THR A 296 -26.55 -2.39 17.66
C THR A 296 -25.78 -1.88 16.43
N ALA A 297 -25.73 -2.66 15.35
CA ALA A 297 -25.07 -2.30 14.09
C ALA A 297 -25.78 -1.13 13.41
N GLU A 298 -27.12 -1.16 13.36
CA GLU A 298 -27.95 -0.08 12.83
C GLU A 298 -27.70 1.22 13.60
N LEU A 299 -27.79 1.20 14.94
CA LEU A 299 -27.54 2.38 15.76
C LEU A 299 -26.10 2.90 15.59
N LEU A 300 -25.11 2.01 15.49
CA LEU A 300 -23.72 2.40 15.28
C LEU A 300 -23.53 3.14 13.95
N LEU A 301 -24.17 2.67 12.87
CA LEU A 301 -24.18 3.36 11.58
C LEU A 301 -24.92 4.71 11.64
N GLU A 302 -26.07 4.77 12.30
CA GLU A 302 -26.81 6.02 12.53
C GLU A 302 -25.98 7.06 13.29
N ILE A 303 -25.25 6.63 14.34
CA ILE A 303 -24.32 7.51 15.08
C ILE A 303 -23.24 8.05 14.14
N ARG A 304 -22.63 7.19 13.30
CA ARG A 304 -21.61 7.63 12.32
C ARG A 304 -22.15 8.73 11.40
N GLN A 305 -23.38 8.59 10.92
CA GLN A 305 -24.03 9.59 10.07
C GLN A 305 -24.42 10.87 10.84
N ALA A 306 -24.84 10.74 12.10
CA ALA A 306 -25.27 11.86 12.93
C ALA A 306 -24.10 12.75 13.39
N ILE A 307 -22.92 12.16 13.66
CA ILE A 307 -21.72 12.90 14.08
C ILE A 307 -21.34 14.00 13.07
N LEU A 308 -21.51 13.74 11.77
CA LEU A 308 -21.20 14.70 10.71
C LEU A 308 -22.17 15.90 10.67
N LYS A 309 -23.39 15.72 11.20
CA LYS A 309 -24.44 16.74 11.25
C LYS A 309 -24.42 17.54 12.57
N GLU A 310 -23.91 16.94 13.64
CA GLU A 310 -23.75 17.58 14.94
C GLU A 310 -22.67 18.68 14.87
N VAL A 311 -22.84 19.80 15.58
CA VAL A 311 -21.91 20.94 15.59
C VAL A 311 -21.16 21.09 16.92
N SER A 312 -21.72 20.59 18.00
CA SER A 312 -21.11 20.65 19.33
C SER A 312 -20.00 19.59 19.44
N ALA A 313 -18.75 20.04 19.63
CA ALA A 313 -17.61 19.15 19.83
C ALA A 313 -17.80 18.21 21.04
N ALA A 314 -18.47 18.69 22.10
CA ALA A 314 -18.77 17.88 23.29
C ALA A 314 -19.85 16.82 22.99
N ALA A 315 -20.86 17.15 22.19
CA ALA A 315 -21.88 16.19 21.76
C ALA A 315 -21.27 15.14 20.82
N ARG A 316 -20.40 15.55 19.88
CA ARG A 316 -19.62 14.63 19.03
C ARG A 316 -18.78 13.66 19.85
N LEU A 317 -18.12 14.13 20.91
CA LEU A 317 -17.34 13.27 21.81
C LEU A 317 -18.24 12.22 22.48
N GLN A 318 -19.40 12.61 23.01
CA GLN A 318 -20.36 11.66 23.60
C GLN A 318 -20.88 10.63 22.59
N LEU A 319 -21.14 11.05 21.35
CA LEU A 319 -21.54 10.14 20.28
C LEU A 319 -20.43 9.16 19.89
N LEU A 320 -19.17 9.62 19.83
CA LEU A 320 -18.02 8.75 19.58
C LEU A 320 -17.80 7.75 20.72
N ASP A 321 -17.95 8.17 21.97
CA ASP A 321 -17.90 7.28 23.15
C ASP A 321 -18.99 6.22 23.09
N ALA A 322 -20.22 6.63 22.79
CA ALA A 322 -21.33 5.70 22.57
C ALA A 322 -21.00 4.71 21.45
N SER A 323 -20.41 5.18 20.34
CA SER A 323 -20.00 4.32 19.23
C SER A 323 -18.96 3.26 19.63
N LEU A 324 -18.06 3.57 20.57
CA LEU A 324 -17.08 2.61 21.09
C LEU A 324 -17.75 1.55 21.98
N LYS A 325 -18.73 1.95 22.80
CA LYS A 325 -19.50 1.00 23.62
C LYS A 325 -20.39 0.09 22.78
N LEU A 326 -20.99 0.60 21.69
CA LEU A 326 -21.74 -0.23 20.75
C LEU A 326 -20.84 -1.24 20.01
N GLU A 327 -19.64 -0.83 19.58
CA GLU A 327 -18.64 -1.77 19.04
C GLU A 327 -18.28 -2.85 20.07
N GLU A 328 -18.12 -2.48 21.35
CA GLU A 328 -17.85 -3.41 22.43
C GLU A 328 -19.01 -4.41 22.66
N VAL A 329 -20.26 -3.97 22.55
CA VAL A 329 -21.45 -4.85 22.58
C VAL A 329 -21.37 -5.89 21.46
N ILE A 330 -21.12 -5.45 20.22
CA ILE A 330 -21.04 -6.36 19.07
C ILE A 330 -19.87 -7.34 19.27
N PHE A 331 -18.67 -6.83 19.55
CA PHE A 331 -17.48 -7.65 19.72
C PHE A 331 -17.65 -8.76 20.76
N LYS A 332 -18.28 -8.47 21.91
CA LYS A 332 -18.50 -9.48 22.97
C LYS A 332 -19.59 -10.49 22.64
N ASN A 333 -20.59 -10.12 21.85
CA ASN A 333 -21.74 -10.97 21.54
C ASN A 333 -21.58 -11.74 20.21
N SER A 334 -20.69 -11.33 19.30
CA SER A 334 -20.45 -12.01 18.02
C SER A 334 -20.14 -13.51 18.14
N PRO A 335 -19.32 -13.98 19.12
CA PRO A 335 -19.11 -15.41 19.34
C PRO A 335 -20.38 -16.17 19.78
N GLN A 336 -21.37 -15.48 20.35
CA GLN A 336 -22.61 -16.09 20.85
C GLN A 336 -23.67 -16.23 19.75
N TRP A 337 -23.57 -15.44 18.68
CA TRP A 337 -24.43 -15.59 17.51
C TRP A 337 -23.95 -16.78 16.68
N GLN A 338 -24.60 -17.93 16.86
CA GLN A 338 -24.36 -19.15 16.10
C GLN A 338 -25.53 -19.36 15.12
N PRO A 339 -25.38 -19.02 13.83
CA PRO A 339 -26.45 -19.18 12.84
C PRO A 339 -26.90 -20.64 12.72
N GLU A 340 -28.22 -20.88 12.73
CA GLU A 340 -28.78 -22.22 12.54
C GLU A 340 -28.84 -22.64 11.07
N ASP A 341 -28.92 -21.66 10.17
CA ASP A 341 -29.07 -21.83 8.73
C ASP A 341 -28.34 -20.76 7.92
N LEU A 342 -28.28 -20.97 6.60
CA LEU A 342 -27.64 -20.06 5.66
C LEU A 342 -28.23 -18.64 5.71
N ASN A 343 -29.54 -18.48 5.95
CA ASN A 343 -30.14 -17.16 6.12
C ASN A 343 -29.54 -16.43 7.32
N GLY A 344 -29.47 -17.08 8.48
CA GLY A 344 -28.88 -16.50 9.68
C GLY A 344 -27.39 -16.15 9.50
N LEU A 345 -26.66 -16.91 8.67
CA LEU A 345 -25.26 -16.62 8.37
C LEU A 345 -25.11 -15.39 7.46
N LEU A 346 -25.95 -15.28 6.43
CA LEU A 346 -26.00 -14.09 5.57
C LEU A 346 -26.39 -12.84 6.37
N ASP A 347 -27.36 -12.96 7.28
CA ASP A 347 -27.73 -11.89 8.22
C ASP A 347 -26.52 -11.48 9.08
N LYS A 348 -25.79 -12.45 9.63
CA LYS A 348 -24.59 -12.19 10.42
C LYS A 348 -23.50 -11.48 9.61
N VAL A 349 -23.25 -11.90 8.37
CA VAL A 349 -22.31 -11.21 7.46
C VAL A 349 -22.75 -9.76 7.24
N CYS A 350 -24.02 -9.54 6.88
CA CYS A 350 -24.55 -8.21 6.59
C CYS A 350 -24.44 -7.25 7.79
N TYR A 351 -24.86 -7.67 9.00
CA TYR A 351 -24.85 -6.79 10.16
C TYR A 351 -23.47 -6.58 10.76
N LEU A 352 -22.56 -7.58 10.67
CA LEU A 352 -21.16 -7.35 11.02
C LEU A 352 -20.49 -6.39 10.05
N GLY A 353 -20.81 -6.46 8.75
CA GLY A 353 -20.35 -5.51 7.76
C GLY A 353 -20.87 -4.09 8.02
N MET A 354 -22.17 -3.95 8.29
CA MET A 354 -22.79 -2.68 8.66
C MET A 354 -22.14 -2.06 9.90
N ALA A 355 -21.87 -2.87 10.92
CA ALA A 355 -21.21 -2.42 12.14
C ALA A 355 -19.75 -2.00 11.88
N ASN A 356 -19.06 -2.73 11.01
CA ASN A 356 -17.69 -2.45 10.61
C ASN A 356 -17.59 -1.13 9.83
N ALA A 357 -18.56 -0.86 8.95
CA ALA A 357 -18.79 0.46 8.38
C ALA A 357 -19.09 1.48 9.48
N GLY A 358 -20.07 1.28 10.37
CA GLY A 358 -20.38 2.22 11.46
C GLY A 358 -19.18 2.56 12.36
N ALA A 359 -18.27 1.60 12.57
CA ALA A 359 -17.03 1.78 13.33
C ALA A 359 -15.88 2.46 12.57
N GLY A 360 -16.04 2.71 11.26
CA GLY A 360 -15.08 3.46 10.44
C GLY A 360 -13.99 2.62 9.78
N TYR A 361 -14.10 1.29 9.74
CA TYR A 361 -13.09 0.43 9.11
C TYR A 361 -13.14 0.47 7.57
N ILE A 362 -14.28 0.88 7.01
CA ILE A 362 -14.46 1.26 5.60
C ILE A 362 -15.17 2.62 5.55
N GLU A 363 -15.25 3.27 4.40
CA GLU A 363 -16.03 4.52 4.24
C GLU A 363 -17.52 4.27 4.02
N LEU A 364 -18.36 5.27 4.32
CA LEU A 364 -19.81 5.15 4.13
C LEU A 364 -20.18 4.92 2.66
N ALA A 365 -19.52 5.61 1.74
CA ALA A 365 -19.74 5.42 0.30
C ALA A 365 -19.28 4.02 -0.18
N GLU A 366 -18.26 3.43 0.46
CA GLU A 366 -17.82 2.06 0.15
C GLU A 366 -18.83 1.02 0.63
N TRP A 367 -19.45 1.23 1.79
CA TRP A 367 -20.53 0.38 2.28
C TRP A 367 -21.72 0.33 1.32
N GLU A 368 -22.07 1.48 0.74
CA GLU A 368 -23.16 1.59 -0.25
C GLU A 368 -22.88 0.78 -1.54
N GLU A 369 -21.61 0.58 -1.91
CA GLU A 369 -21.20 -0.20 -3.09
C GLU A 369 -21.23 -1.73 -2.88
N LEU A 370 -21.19 -2.22 -1.64
CA LEU A 370 -21.06 -3.65 -1.34
C LEU A 370 -22.37 -4.43 -1.40
N ASP A 371 -23.52 -3.78 -1.23
CA ASP A 371 -24.86 -4.38 -1.23
C ASP A 371 -24.94 -5.79 -0.60
N LEU A 372 -24.45 -5.94 0.64
CA LEU A 372 -24.51 -7.21 1.38
C LEU A 372 -25.94 -7.62 1.77
N SER A 373 -26.91 -6.74 1.50
CA SER A 373 -28.33 -6.95 1.76
C SER A 373 -29.04 -7.75 0.66
N LEU A 374 -28.36 -8.08 -0.44
CA LEU A 374 -28.88 -8.81 -1.59
C LEU A 374 -29.60 -10.10 -1.17
N ARG A 375 -30.93 -10.05 -1.16
CA ARG A 375 -31.81 -11.22 -1.10
C ARG A 375 -32.50 -11.36 -2.45
N GLY A 376 -32.45 -12.56 -3.04
CA GLY A 376 -33.12 -12.83 -4.32
C GLY A 376 -34.60 -12.45 -4.29
N THR A 377 -35.16 -12.05 -5.43
CA THR A 377 -36.52 -11.49 -5.54
C THR A 377 -37.66 -12.51 -5.34
N ASN A 378 -37.40 -13.76 -4.93
CA ASN A 378 -38.44 -14.73 -4.57
C ASN A 378 -37.93 -15.88 -3.68
N SER A 379 -38.63 -16.11 -2.56
CA SER A 379 -38.85 -17.39 -1.86
C SER A 379 -37.64 -18.26 -1.47
N GLY A 380 -37.19 -18.16 -0.22
CA GLY A 380 -36.54 -19.25 0.55
C GLY A 380 -35.24 -19.86 0.04
N SER A 381 -34.70 -19.42 -1.09
CA SER A 381 -33.47 -19.93 -1.72
C SER A 381 -32.73 -18.83 -2.49
N MET A 382 -31.43 -19.01 -2.71
CA MET A 382 -30.60 -18.17 -3.57
C MET A 382 -29.83 -19.03 -4.56
N SER A 383 -29.58 -18.52 -5.76
CA SER A 383 -28.65 -19.18 -6.70
C SER A 383 -27.22 -19.14 -6.17
N LEU A 384 -26.41 -20.13 -6.52
CA LEU A 384 -24.99 -20.18 -6.17
C LEU A 384 -24.25 -18.93 -6.64
N GLY A 385 -24.57 -18.40 -7.83
CA GLY A 385 -23.99 -17.15 -8.34
C GLY A 385 -24.33 -15.91 -7.49
N GLN A 386 -25.56 -15.81 -6.97
CA GLN A 386 -25.92 -14.75 -6.02
C GLN A 386 -25.16 -14.89 -4.69
N LEU A 387 -25.06 -16.11 -4.16
CA LEU A 387 -24.28 -16.38 -2.94
C LEU A 387 -22.80 -16.06 -3.13
N THR A 388 -22.22 -16.43 -4.28
CA THR A 388 -20.84 -16.07 -4.64
C THR A 388 -20.66 -14.55 -4.71
N THR A 389 -21.63 -13.81 -5.24
CA THR A 389 -21.58 -12.34 -5.27
C THR A 389 -21.54 -11.75 -3.86
N VAL A 390 -22.42 -12.22 -2.95
CA VAL A 390 -22.41 -11.79 -1.54
C VAL A 390 -21.09 -12.13 -0.86
N LEU A 391 -20.57 -13.35 -1.06
CA LEU A 391 -19.28 -13.78 -0.53
C LEU A 391 -18.13 -12.89 -1.02
N GLU A 392 -18.09 -12.57 -2.31
CA GLU A 392 -17.05 -11.71 -2.88
C GLU A 392 -17.12 -10.29 -2.30
N ASN A 393 -18.32 -9.71 -2.18
CA ASN A 393 -18.47 -8.39 -1.57
C ASN A 393 -18.07 -8.40 -0.09
N ALA A 394 -18.47 -9.42 0.67
CA ALA A 394 -18.10 -9.52 2.07
C ALA A 394 -16.58 -9.74 2.26
N ARG A 395 -15.93 -10.48 1.35
CA ARG A 395 -14.46 -10.61 1.32
C ARG A 395 -13.77 -9.29 1.03
N ARG A 396 -14.26 -8.54 0.04
CA ARG A 396 -13.77 -7.18 -0.26
C ARG A 396 -13.85 -6.30 0.99
N GLU A 397 -14.95 -6.35 1.73
CA GLU A 397 -15.07 -5.58 2.97
C GLU A 397 -13.99 -5.91 4.00
N VAL A 398 -13.70 -7.19 4.22
CA VAL A 398 -12.64 -7.65 5.13
C VAL A 398 -11.27 -7.14 4.67
N GLU A 399 -10.99 -7.21 3.37
CA GLU A 399 -9.74 -6.72 2.76
C GLU A 399 -9.61 -5.19 2.89
N TRP A 400 -10.69 -4.44 2.64
CA TRP A 400 -10.72 -2.98 2.73
C TRP A 400 -10.53 -2.52 4.18
N SER A 401 -11.09 -3.26 5.14
CA SER A 401 -10.93 -3.02 6.57
C SER A 401 -9.48 -3.13 7.02
N SER A 402 -8.79 -4.20 6.61
CA SER A 402 -7.36 -4.38 6.88
C SER A 402 -6.53 -3.27 6.22
N SER A 403 -6.89 -2.91 4.98
CA SER A 403 -6.22 -1.85 4.22
C SER A 403 -6.38 -0.48 4.85
N MET A 404 -7.52 -0.15 5.46
CA MET A 404 -7.74 1.09 6.22
C MET A 404 -6.78 1.20 7.41
N VAL A 405 -6.61 0.12 8.18
CA VAL A 405 -5.67 0.10 9.32
C VAL A 405 -4.23 0.33 8.84
N LYS A 406 -3.83 -0.39 7.78
CA LYS A 406 -2.50 -0.28 7.18
C LYS A 406 -2.24 1.13 6.65
N ALA A 407 -3.17 1.71 5.90
CA ALA A 407 -3.04 3.05 5.34
C ALA A 407 -2.83 4.14 6.40
N ASN A 408 -3.38 3.95 7.60
CA ASN A 408 -3.20 4.89 8.70
C ASN A 408 -1.89 4.67 9.48
N TYR A 409 -1.42 3.43 9.64
CA TYR A 409 -0.37 3.10 10.62
C TYR A 409 0.92 2.48 10.05
N GLN A 410 0.90 1.92 8.84
CA GLN A 410 2.01 1.12 8.29
C GLN A 410 3.34 1.88 8.29
N GLU A 411 3.36 3.12 7.82
CA GLU A 411 4.58 3.96 7.78
C GLU A 411 5.25 4.05 9.16
N ILE A 412 4.47 4.33 10.22
CA ILE A 412 4.99 4.47 11.57
C ILE A 412 5.44 3.12 12.14
N VAL A 413 4.71 2.05 11.83
CA VAL A 413 5.07 0.69 12.23
C VAL A 413 6.38 0.26 11.57
N ASP A 414 6.61 0.60 10.31
CA ASP A 414 7.84 0.28 9.58
C ASP A 414 9.04 1.05 10.18
N ILE A 415 8.86 2.35 10.44
CA ILE A 415 9.86 3.19 11.12
C ILE A 415 10.27 2.56 12.46
N TYR A 416 9.30 2.14 13.28
CA TYR A 416 9.59 1.54 14.57
C TYR A 416 10.19 0.14 14.47
N THR A 417 9.72 -0.68 13.53
CA THR A 417 10.19 -2.06 13.34
C THR A 417 11.69 -2.10 13.03
N ALA A 418 12.23 -1.05 12.42
CA ALA A 418 13.65 -0.91 12.14
C ALA A 418 14.56 -0.88 13.38
N PHE A 419 14.03 -0.51 14.56
CA PHE A 419 14.78 -0.50 15.84
C PHE A 419 14.11 -1.27 16.98
N GLU A 420 12.80 -1.52 16.91
CA GLU A 420 11.97 -2.25 17.85
C GLU A 420 11.06 -3.26 17.11
N PRO A 421 11.53 -4.49 16.86
CA PRO A 421 10.80 -5.49 16.08
C PRO A 421 9.41 -5.86 16.63
N LYS A 422 9.15 -5.61 17.93
CA LYS A 422 7.83 -5.87 18.53
C LYS A 422 6.74 -4.96 17.97
N ALA A 423 7.09 -3.84 17.34
CA ALA A 423 6.14 -2.92 16.70
C ALA A 423 5.36 -3.58 15.55
N TYR A 424 5.92 -4.58 14.89
CA TYR A 424 5.30 -5.30 13.78
C TYR A 424 3.91 -5.87 14.12
N GLY A 425 3.68 -6.28 15.37
CA GLY A 425 2.40 -6.84 15.80
C GLY A 425 1.27 -5.82 16.00
N PHE A 426 1.54 -4.51 15.84
CA PHE A 426 0.57 -3.45 16.13
C PHE A 426 -0.67 -3.47 15.22
N ILE A 427 -0.46 -3.64 13.90
CA ILE A 427 -1.57 -3.65 12.92
C ILE A 427 -2.46 -4.86 13.14
N ASP A 428 -1.85 -6.04 13.34
CA ASP A 428 -2.58 -7.28 13.66
C ASP A 428 -3.39 -7.11 14.96
N ASP A 429 -2.83 -6.45 15.98
CA ASP A 429 -3.55 -6.16 17.23
C ASP A 429 -4.79 -5.26 17.01
N LYS A 430 -4.66 -4.20 16.19
CA LYS A 430 -5.77 -3.30 15.84
C LYS A 430 -6.87 -4.02 15.06
N ILE A 431 -6.52 -4.90 14.11
CA ILE A 431 -7.50 -5.69 13.34
C ILE A 431 -8.17 -6.73 14.23
N ARG A 432 -7.41 -7.53 14.99
CA ARG A 432 -7.95 -8.55 15.90
C ARG A 432 -8.76 -7.98 17.06
N GLY A 433 -8.53 -6.72 17.41
CA GLY A 433 -9.27 -5.99 18.44
C GLY A 433 -10.58 -5.35 17.96
N SER A 434 -11.06 -5.72 16.76
CA SER A 434 -12.18 -5.07 16.08
C SER A 434 -13.24 -6.03 15.55
N ILE A 435 -14.34 -5.47 15.05
CA ILE A 435 -15.42 -6.21 14.37
C ILE A 435 -14.91 -6.97 13.14
N ALA A 436 -13.89 -6.45 12.45
CA ALA A 436 -13.31 -7.06 11.25
C ALA A 436 -12.83 -8.51 11.47
N LEU A 437 -12.41 -8.87 12.69
CA LEU A 437 -12.06 -10.25 13.04
C LEU A 437 -13.25 -11.19 12.87
N TYR A 438 -14.39 -10.86 13.48
CA TYR A 438 -15.57 -11.71 13.45
C TYR A 438 -16.27 -11.66 12.10
N LEU A 439 -16.20 -10.53 11.39
CA LEU A 439 -16.63 -10.45 9.99
C LEU A 439 -15.82 -11.43 9.13
N GLY A 440 -14.48 -11.39 9.21
CA GLY A 440 -13.60 -12.29 8.47
C GLY A 440 -13.85 -13.77 8.77
N GLN A 441 -14.08 -14.13 10.02
CA GLN A 441 -14.45 -15.51 10.40
C GLN A 441 -15.78 -15.94 9.78
N THR A 442 -16.82 -15.11 9.91
CA THR A 442 -18.16 -15.40 9.37
C THR A 442 -18.14 -15.50 7.83
N VAL A 443 -17.34 -14.66 7.17
CA VAL A 443 -17.11 -14.69 5.72
C VAL A 443 -16.36 -15.97 5.30
N GLY A 444 -15.42 -16.43 6.13
CA GLY A 444 -14.76 -17.74 5.95
C GLY A 444 -15.76 -18.90 5.99
N GLU A 445 -16.62 -18.93 7.01
CA GLU A 445 -17.70 -19.92 7.16
C GLU A 445 -18.64 -19.94 5.94
N LEU A 446 -19.05 -18.77 5.45
CA LEU A 446 -19.85 -18.65 4.23
C LEU A 446 -19.09 -19.18 3.00
N GLY A 447 -17.80 -18.88 2.92
CA GLY A 447 -16.91 -19.39 1.89
C GLY A 447 -16.81 -20.91 1.86
N ASP A 448 -16.72 -21.54 3.03
CA ASP A 448 -16.67 -23.00 3.16
C ASP A 448 -17.97 -23.67 2.70
N ILE A 449 -19.13 -23.10 3.02
CA ILE A 449 -20.43 -23.60 2.54
C ILE A 449 -20.52 -23.49 1.02
N ILE A 450 -20.15 -22.34 0.45
CA ILE A 450 -20.19 -22.12 -1.01
C ILE A 450 -19.19 -23.04 -1.73
N ALA A 451 -17.99 -23.24 -1.17
CA ALA A 451 -16.99 -24.17 -1.67
C ALA A 451 -17.52 -25.61 -1.74
N GLN A 452 -18.20 -26.08 -0.69
CA GLN A 452 -18.86 -27.40 -0.67
C GLN A 452 -19.94 -27.51 -1.75
N GLU A 453 -20.76 -26.48 -1.93
CA GLU A 453 -21.85 -26.49 -2.92
C GLU A 453 -21.37 -26.44 -4.37
N SER A 454 -20.23 -25.80 -4.60
CA SER A 454 -19.62 -25.56 -5.91
C SER A 454 -18.57 -26.60 -6.31
N SER A 455 -18.19 -27.52 -5.41
CA SER A 455 -17.05 -28.43 -5.57
C SER A 455 -15.70 -27.72 -5.80
N LEU A 456 -15.61 -26.42 -5.50
CA LEU A 456 -14.37 -25.65 -5.45
C LEU A 456 -13.59 -26.06 -4.20
N THR A 457 -12.55 -26.87 -4.33
CA THR A 457 -11.63 -27.14 -3.21
C THR A 457 -10.23 -26.66 -3.57
N ASN A 458 -9.74 -25.68 -2.83
CA ASN A 458 -8.32 -25.41 -2.73
C ASN A 458 -7.65 -26.61 -2.05
N LYS A 459 -6.43 -26.94 -2.46
CA LYS A 459 -5.62 -28.02 -1.88
C LYS A 459 -4.22 -27.51 -1.63
N VAL A 460 -4.04 -26.82 -0.51
CA VAL A 460 -2.84 -26.06 -0.19
C VAL A 460 -2.20 -26.66 1.04
N MET A 461 -1.27 -27.60 0.83
CA MET A 461 -0.59 -28.34 1.90
C MET A 461 -1.60 -28.93 2.90
N ASP A 462 -1.33 -28.84 4.20
CA ASP A 462 -2.19 -29.27 5.30
C ASP A 462 -2.79 -28.09 6.10
N ILE A 463 -2.85 -26.89 5.51
CA ILE A 463 -3.26 -25.69 6.25
C ILE A 463 -4.79 -25.63 6.41
N GLU A 464 -5.24 -25.02 7.50
CA GLU A 464 -6.66 -24.73 7.74
C GLU A 464 -7.13 -23.52 6.91
N ASN A 465 -8.46 -23.33 6.82
CA ASN A 465 -9.08 -22.14 6.23
C ASN A 465 -8.66 -21.88 4.76
N GLN A 466 -8.51 -22.96 3.98
CA GLN A 466 -8.01 -22.90 2.60
C GLN A 466 -8.94 -22.13 1.66
N SER A 467 -10.22 -21.96 2.01
CA SER A 467 -11.20 -21.18 1.24
C SER A 467 -10.86 -19.70 1.15
N SER A 468 -9.99 -19.19 2.02
CA SER A 468 -9.46 -17.81 1.97
C SER A 468 -8.37 -17.62 0.91
N LEU A 469 -7.80 -18.67 0.33
CA LEU A 469 -6.92 -18.56 -0.84
C LEU A 469 -7.71 -18.32 -2.12
N ARG A 470 -7.25 -17.38 -2.95
CA ARG A 470 -7.87 -17.05 -4.24
C ARG A 470 -6.80 -16.97 -5.32
N GLY A 471 -6.92 -17.81 -6.34
CA GLY A 471 -6.09 -17.68 -7.53
C GLY A 471 -6.39 -16.40 -8.31
N LEU A 472 -5.35 -15.67 -8.67
CA LEU A 472 -5.40 -14.40 -9.40
C LEU A 472 -4.99 -14.57 -10.87
N ASN A 473 -3.90 -15.32 -11.10
CA ASN A 473 -3.38 -15.62 -12.43
C ASN A 473 -3.14 -17.11 -12.57
N PRO A 474 -3.66 -17.75 -13.63
CA PRO A 474 -3.46 -19.17 -13.86
C PRO A 474 -2.01 -19.45 -14.25
N GLY A 475 -1.50 -20.57 -13.78
CA GLY A 475 -0.13 -21.00 -14.02
C GLY A 475 0.22 -22.23 -13.19
N TYR A 476 1.40 -22.79 -13.42
CA TYR A 476 1.96 -23.82 -12.56
C TYR A 476 3.47 -23.70 -12.48
N ALA A 477 4.03 -24.07 -11.34
CA ALA A 477 5.43 -23.94 -11.02
C ALA A 477 5.89 -25.07 -10.09
N LEU A 478 7.18 -25.38 -10.17
CA LEU A 478 7.88 -26.26 -9.23
C LEU A 478 9.12 -25.50 -8.78
N GLY A 479 9.23 -25.24 -7.48
CA GLY A 479 10.31 -24.44 -6.92
C GLY A 479 10.38 -24.55 -5.41
N GLU A 480 11.44 -23.99 -4.83
CA GLU A 480 11.56 -23.82 -3.38
C GLU A 480 10.57 -22.75 -2.90
N LEU A 481 9.79 -23.04 -1.85
CA LEU A 481 8.86 -22.13 -1.22
C LEU A 481 9.60 -21.19 -0.26
N VAL A 482 9.47 -19.88 -0.47
CA VAL A 482 10.07 -18.85 0.39
C VAL A 482 8.94 -18.00 0.98
N VAL A 483 8.76 -18.08 2.30
CA VAL A 483 7.72 -17.34 3.04
C VAL A 483 8.36 -16.16 3.77
N VAL A 484 7.95 -14.96 3.37
CA VAL A 484 8.48 -13.69 3.85
C VAL A 484 7.52 -13.09 4.87
N GLY A 485 7.90 -13.16 6.14
CA GLY A 485 7.12 -12.60 7.27
C GLY A 485 7.45 -11.16 7.66
N GLY A 486 8.17 -10.40 6.82
CA GLY A 486 8.64 -9.03 7.11
C GLY A 486 8.66 -8.12 5.87
N SER A 487 9.44 -7.04 5.89
CA SER A 487 9.52 -6.10 4.76
C SER A 487 10.05 -6.80 3.50
N PRO A 488 9.31 -6.76 2.38
CA PRO A 488 9.70 -7.44 1.14
C PRO A 488 10.83 -6.71 0.39
N ASP A 489 11.06 -5.42 0.66
CA ASP A 489 11.98 -4.57 -0.10
C ASP A 489 13.46 -4.89 0.13
N ASP A 490 13.78 -5.66 1.19
CA ASP A 490 15.16 -6.06 1.54
C ASP A 490 15.54 -7.45 1.00
N ILE A 491 14.64 -8.14 0.28
CA ILE A 491 14.85 -9.53 -0.15
C ILE A 491 15.19 -9.58 -1.63
N GLU A 492 16.38 -10.09 -1.94
CA GLU A 492 16.75 -10.40 -3.32
C GLU A 492 16.01 -11.67 -3.79
N VAL A 493 15.18 -11.52 -4.83
CA VAL A 493 14.39 -12.60 -5.39
C VAL A 493 15.10 -13.31 -6.55
N THR A 494 14.90 -14.62 -6.68
CA THR A 494 15.43 -15.46 -7.77
C THR A 494 14.30 -16.07 -8.60
N SER A 495 14.58 -16.33 -9.89
CA SER A 495 13.55 -16.71 -10.85
C SER A 495 13.01 -18.13 -10.71
N ASP A 496 13.66 -18.97 -9.92
CA ASP A 496 13.39 -20.40 -9.76
C ASP A 496 12.64 -20.76 -8.47
N LYS A 497 12.23 -19.75 -7.68
CA LYS A 497 11.56 -19.92 -6.39
C LYS A 497 10.12 -19.41 -6.39
N ILE A 498 9.32 -19.96 -5.49
CA ILE A 498 7.92 -19.58 -5.25
C ILE A 498 7.89 -18.73 -3.98
N TYR A 499 7.42 -17.49 -4.07
CA TYR A 499 7.45 -16.55 -2.97
C TYR A 499 6.06 -16.27 -2.40
N ILE A 500 5.98 -16.23 -1.07
CA ILE A 500 4.80 -15.82 -0.32
C ILE A 500 5.13 -14.53 0.42
N PHE A 501 4.44 -13.44 0.08
CA PHE A 501 4.68 -12.13 0.67
C PHE A 501 3.46 -11.61 1.44
N GLN A 502 3.68 -10.63 2.32
CA GLN A 502 2.57 -9.83 2.81
C GLN A 502 2.07 -8.83 1.74
N ARG A 503 3.01 -8.21 1.01
CA ARG A 503 2.81 -7.36 -0.18
C ARG A 503 3.95 -7.63 -1.16
N PRO A 504 3.71 -7.65 -2.48
CA PRO A 504 4.80 -7.76 -3.44
C PRO A 504 5.66 -6.48 -3.48
N PRO A 505 6.98 -6.57 -3.65
CA PRO A 505 7.83 -5.40 -3.86
C PRO A 505 7.51 -4.74 -5.22
N SER A 506 7.73 -3.43 -5.32
CA SER A 506 7.37 -2.64 -6.52
C SER A 506 8.19 -2.98 -7.77
N ASP A 507 9.46 -3.40 -7.60
CA ASP A 507 10.36 -3.88 -8.67
C ASP A 507 10.59 -5.40 -8.56
N LEU A 508 9.52 -6.18 -8.41
CA LEU A 508 9.63 -7.64 -8.34
C LEU A 508 10.14 -8.20 -9.67
N LYS A 509 11.35 -8.78 -9.66
CA LYS A 509 11.89 -9.53 -10.82
C LYS A 509 11.04 -10.79 -11.08
N PRO A 510 11.05 -11.36 -12.29
CA PRO A 510 10.35 -12.61 -12.57
C PRO A 510 10.72 -13.72 -11.58
N VAL A 511 9.72 -14.37 -10.99
CA VAL A 511 9.82 -15.52 -10.06
C VAL A 511 9.02 -16.71 -10.59
N ALA A 512 9.19 -17.89 -9.98
CA ALA A 512 8.48 -19.09 -10.43
C ALA A 512 7.00 -19.07 -10.03
N GLY A 513 6.65 -18.50 -8.87
CA GLY A 513 5.28 -18.38 -8.38
C GLY A 513 5.16 -17.31 -7.29
N ILE A 514 3.97 -16.74 -7.13
CA ILE A 514 3.70 -15.65 -6.18
C ILE A 514 2.43 -15.97 -5.37
N ALA A 515 2.42 -15.72 -4.07
CA ALA A 515 1.16 -15.50 -3.36
C ALA A 515 1.29 -14.36 -2.34
N THR A 516 0.22 -13.62 -2.09
CA THR A 516 0.28 -12.37 -1.32
C THR A 516 -0.91 -12.20 -0.35
N VAL A 517 -0.69 -11.61 0.83
CA VAL A 517 -1.78 -11.32 1.77
C VAL A 517 -2.67 -10.18 1.26
N SER A 518 -2.04 -9.15 0.72
CA SER A 518 -2.73 -8.07 0.01
C SER A 518 -2.44 -8.23 -1.47
N GLU A 519 -3.49 -8.43 -2.26
CA GLU A 519 -3.45 -8.54 -3.72
C GLU A 519 -2.67 -7.39 -4.40
N GLY A 520 -2.58 -6.24 -3.73
CA GLY A 520 -2.08 -5.00 -4.31
C GLY A 520 -3.00 -4.52 -5.43
N ASN A 521 -2.48 -3.67 -6.31
CA ASN A 521 -3.22 -3.25 -7.50
C ASN A 521 -3.18 -4.34 -8.60
N MET A 522 -4.35 -4.86 -9.02
CA MET A 522 -4.49 -5.91 -10.05
C MET A 522 -3.89 -5.53 -11.41
N VAL A 523 -3.74 -4.24 -11.70
CA VAL A 523 -3.15 -3.72 -12.95
C VAL A 523 -1.76 -3.12 -12.74
N SER A 524 -1.11 -3.41 -11.61
CA SER A 524 0.30 -3.05 -11.41
C SER A 524 1.20 -3.81 -12.39
N HIS A 525 2.39 -3.26 -12.65
CA HIS A 525 3.40 -3.92 -13.49
C HIS A 525 3.71 -5.36 -13.05
N VAL A 526 3.75 -5.62 -11.74
CA VAL A 526 4.02 -6.96 -11.19
C VAL A 526 2.89 -7.93 -11.56
N GLN A 527 1.63 -7.51 -11.42
CA GLN A 527 0.47 -8.34 -11.72
C GLN A 527 0.33 -8.60 -13.23
N LEU A 528 0.56 -7.57 -14.05
CA LEU A 528 0.58 -7.69 -15.51
C LEU A 528 1.72 -8.61 -15.97
N LEU A 529 2.92 -8.47 -15.40
CA LEU A 529 4.06 -9.36 -15.69
C LEU A 529 3.73 -10.82 -15.37
N ALA A 530 3.16 -11.08 -14.18
CA ALA A 530 2.78 -12.43 -13.77
C ALA A 530 1.77 -13.05 -14.75
N ARG A 531 0.77 -12.28 -15.19
CA ARG A 531 -0.23 -12.72 -16.18
C ARG A 531 0.37 -12.97 -17.56
N ASN A 532 1.26 -12.09 -18.03
CA ASN A 532 1.93 -12.23 -19.32
C ASN A 532 2.85 -13.47 -19.36
N MET A 533 3.53 -13.75 -18.25
CA MET A 533 4.46 -14.88 -18.13
C MET A 533 3.79 -16.19 -17.74
N GLY A 534 2.52 -16.18 -17.32
CA GLY A 534 1.82 -17.37 -16.83
C GLY A 534 2.35 -17.86 -15.48
N ILE A 535 2.84 -16.93 -14.67
CA ILE A 535 3.31 -17.20 -13.31
C ILE A 535 2.08 -17.45 -12.43
N PRO A 536 1.95 -18.61 -11.76
CA PRO A 536 0.84 -18.85 -10.84
C PRO A 536 0.86 -17.79 -9.73
N ASN A 537 -0.29 -17.12 -9.55
CA ASN A 537 -0.44 -16.08 -8.53
C ASN A 537 -1.72 -16.30 -7.70
N ALA A 538 -1.65 -16.11 -6.38
CA ALA A 538 -2.81 -16.15 -5.49
C ALA A 538 -2.80 -15.06 -4.40
N ALA A 539 -3.98 -14.66 -3.94
CA ALA A 539 -4.17 -13.98 -2.68
C ALA A 539 -4.41 -15.00 -1.56
N LEU A 540 -4.02 -14.67 -0.32
CA LEU A 540 -4.22 -15.51 0.87
C LEU A 540 -4.43 -14.66 2.13
N SER A 541 -4.84 -15.26 3.24
CA SER A 541 -4.97 -14.54 4.52
C SER A 541 -3.63 -14.46 5.28
N ASP A 542 -3.50 -13.50 6.21
CA ASP A 542 -2.35 -13.44 7.14
C ASP A 542 -2.20 -14.77 7.94
N GLU A 543 -3.30 -15.46 8.22
CA GLU A 543 -3.30 -16.77 8.87
C GLU A 543 -2.70 -17.87 7.97
N ASN A 544 -3.05 -17.89 6.68
CA ASN A 544 -2.43 -18.83 5.74
C ASN A 544 -0.93 -18.55 5.59
N LEU A 545 -0.51 -17.27 5.53
CA LEU A 545 0.92 -16.92 5.46
C LEU A 545 1.67 -17.50 6.67
N LYS A 546 1.17 -17.26 7.88
CA LYS A 546 1.76 -17.81 9.11
C LYS A 546 1.78 -19.34 9.11
N SER A 547 0.73 -19.97 8.59
CA SER A 547 0.61 -21.44 8.51
C SER A 547 1.57 -22.04 7.48
N LEU A 548 1.81 -21.35 6.36
CA LEU A 548 2.77 -21.76 5.32
C LEU A 548 4.23 -21.59 5.76
N GLN A 549 4.52 -20.74 6.76
CA GLN A 549 5.87 -20.51 7.26
C GLN A 549 6.59 -21.81 7.68
N LYS A 550 5.85 -22.83 8.15
CA LYS A 550 6.42 -24.13 8.54
C LYS A 550 7.01 -24.94 7.37
N PHE A 551 6.61 -24.60 6.13
CA PHE A 551 7.07 -25.23 4.89
C PHE A 551 8.14 -24.40 4.16
N ASN A 552 8.62 -23.31 4.77
CA ASN A 552 9.64 -22.45 4.17
C ASN A 552 10.94 -23.23 3.91
N GLY A 553 11.45 -23.16 2.68
CA GLY A 553 12.62 -23.86 2.19
C GLY A 553 12.33 -25.23 1.57
N GLU A 554 11.07 -25.70 1.57
CA GLU A 554 10.68 -26.94 0.92
C GLU A 554 10.43 -26.76 -0.58
N LYS A 555 10.69 -27.81 -1.38
CA LYS A 555 10.28 -27.82 -2.78
C LYS A 555 8.81 -28.19 -2.91
N VAL A 556 8.04 -27.31 -3.55
CA VAL A 556 6.60 -27.47 -3.72
C VAL A 556 6.19 -27.34 -5.17
N PHE A 557 5.20 -28.14 -5.55
CA PHE A 557 4.40 -27.91 -6.74
C PHE A 557 3.31 -26.91 -6.39
N TYR A 558 3.15 -25.89 -7.23
CA TYR A 558 2.17 -24.83 -7.06
C TYR A 558 1.43 -24.59 -8.37
N ALA A 559 0.11 -24.62 -8.35
CA ALA A 559 -0.73 -24.39 -9.52
C ALA A 559 -1.96 -23.55 -9.16
N VAL A 560 -2.34 -22.70 -10.11
CA VAL A 560 -3.56 -21.89 -10.06
C VAL A 560 -4.37 -22.16 -11.31
N SER A 561 -5.64 -22.56 -11.15
CA SER A 561 -6.54 -22.89 -12.25
C SER A 561 -7.08 -21.65 -12.96
N ASN A 562 -7.73 -21.86 -14.11
CA ASN A 562 -8.37 -20.78 -14.89
C ASN A 562 -9.55 -20.13 -14.16
N LYS A 563 -10.09 -20.78 -13.13
CA LYS A 563 -11.16 -20.24 -12.27
C LYS A 563 -10.70 -19.98 -10.84
N GLY A 564 -9.38 -19.89 -10.63
CA GLY A 564 -8.80 -19.43 -9.37
C GLY A 564 -8.66 -20.48 -8.27
N ASN A 565 -8.81 -21.77 -8.56
CA ASN A 565 -8.46 -22.82 -7.59
C ASN A 565 -6.96 -22.87 -7.39
N VAL A 566 -6.55 -23.02 -6.13
CA VAL A 566 -5.14 -23.07 -5.74
C VAL A 566 -4.79 -24.48 -5.28
N ILE A 567 -3.74 -25.04 -5.88
CA ILE A 567 -3.14 -26.31 -5.47
C ILE A 567 -1.68 -26.03 -5.09
N MET A 568 -1.29 -26.41 -3.89
CA MET A 568 0.10 -26.42 -3.42
C MET A 568 0.37 -27.72 -2.68
N LYS A 569 1.41 -28.45 -3.05
CA LYS A 569 1.79 -29.70 -2.39
C LYS A 569 3.29 -29.96 -2.47
N PRO A 570 3.87 -30.76 -1.56
CA PRO A 570 5.26 -31.17 -1.63
C PRO A 570 5.60 -31.87 -2.96
N GLU A 571 6.84 -31.71 -3.44
CA GLU A 571 7.31 -32.37 -4.68
C GLU A 571 7.12 -33.90 -4.65
N ILE A 572 7.19 -34.52 -3.48
CA ILE A 572 7.00 -35.97 -3.32
C ILE A 572 5.57 -36.43 -3.64
N ASP A 573 4.58 -35.55 -3.44
CA ASP A 573 3.16 -35.85 -3.64
C ASP A 573 2.65 -35.51 -5.05
N MET A 574 3.56 -35.09 -5.95
CA MET A 574 3.23 -34.83 -7.35
C MET A 574 2.84 -36.11 -8.10
N SER A 575 1.76 -36.03 -8.88
CA SER A 575 1.34 -37.09 -9.81
C SER A 575 2.33 -37.24 -10.97
N GLU A 576 2.27 -38.36 -11.71
CA GLU A 576 3.09 -38.54 -12.92
C GLU A 576 2.77 -37.47 -13.99
N GLU A 577 1.50 -37.09 -14.13
CA GLU A 577 1.07 -36.00 -15.02
C GLU A 577 1.75 -34.68 -14.63
N GLU A 578 1.76 -34.33 -13.34
CA GLU A 578 2.39 -33.10 -12.83
C GLU A 578 3.90 -33.12 -13.01
N ARG A 579 4.56 -34.26 -12.79
CA ARG A 579 6.01 -34.41 -13.04
C ARG A 579 6.34 -34.24 -14.52
N SER A 580 5.47 -34.74 -15.40
CA SER A 580 5.68 -34.64 -16.84
C SER A 580 5.72 -33.18 -17.33
N LEU A 581 5.01 -32.26 -16.66
CA LEU A 581 4.97 -30.83 -16.97
C LEU A 581 6.35 -30.14 -16.92
N PHE A 582 7.31 -30.71 -16.18
CA PHE A 582 8.65 -30.11 -15.95
C PHE A 582 9.79 -30.89 -16.64
N THR A 583 9.46 -31.84 -17.51
CA THR A 583 10.47 -32.62 -18.24
C THR A 583 11.06 -31.75 -19.36
N LYS A 584 12.32 -31.30 -19.21
CA LYS A 584 12.96 -30.28 -20.05
C LYS A 584 12.96 -30.61 -21.54
N VAL A 585 12.51 -29.66 -22.35
CA VAL A 585 13.05 -29.42 -23.70
C VAL A 585 14.15 -28.37 -23.54
N GLU A 586 15.41 -28.73 -23.82
CA GLU A 586 16.51 -27.76 -23.90
C GLU A 586 16.20 -26.72 -24.97
N ARG A 587 15.93 -25.49 -24.54
CA ARG A 587 15.92 -24.34 -25.44
C ARG A 587 17.35 -23.85 -25.60
N LYS A 588 17.84 -23.84 -26.84
CA LYS A 588 18.98 -23.00 -27.22
C LYS A 588 18.58 -21.55 -26.98
N GLU A 589 19.39 -20.80 -26.24
CA GLU A 589 19.26 -19.35 -26.16
C GLU A 589 19.65 -18.77 -27.54
N GLU A 590 18.64 -18.43 -28.36
CA GLU A 590 18.86 -17.69 -29.60
C GLU A 590 19.11 -16.21 -29.24
N ARG A 591 20.36 -15.76 -29.38
CA ARG A 591 20.70 -14.34 -29.37
C ARG A 591 20.24 -13.70 -30.68
N ILE A 592 19.78 -12.45 -30.60
CA ILE A 592 19.23 -11.71 -31.74
C ILE A 592 20.19 -10.61 -32.20
N GLU A 593 20.19 -10.30 -33.50
CA GLU A 593 20.93 -9.19 -34.07
C GLU A 593 19.99 -7.99 -34.23
N VAL A 594 20.47 -6.80 -33.88
CA VAL A 594 19.69 -5.56 -34.01
C VAL A 594 19.75 -5.10 -35.47
N PRO A 595 18.59 -4.89 -36.12
CA PRO A 595 18.55 -4.40 -37.49
C PRO A 595 19.01 -2.93 -37.53
N ILE A 596 20.02 -2.65 -38.35
CA ILE A 596 20.64 -1.31 -38.47
C ILE A 596 20.42 -0.69 -39.85
N GLU A 597 20.01 -1.49 -40.83
CA GLU A 597 19.87 -1.11 -42.24
C GLU A 597 18.80 -0.03 -42.49
N ASN A 598 17.79 0.04 -41.63
CA ASN A 598 16.67 0.97 -41.76
C ASN A 598 16.80 2.21 -40.86
N ILE A 599 17.87 2.32 -40.07
CA ILE A 599 18.10 3.44 -39.16
C ILE A 599 18.56 4.66 -39.97
N ARG A 600 17.81 5.76 -39.87
CA ARG A 600 18.14 7.04 -40.52
C ARG A 600 18.98 7.90 -39.58
N LEU A 601 20.29 7.79 -39.71
CA LEU A 601 21.28 8.54 -38.92
C LEU A 601 21.64 9.90 -39.51
N ASP A 602 21.14 10.21 -40.71
CA ASP A 602 21.30 11.47 -41.41
C ASP A 602 20.26 12.53 -40.99
N GLU A 603 19.20 12.14 -40.29
CA GLU A 603 18.18 13.05 -39.76
C GLU A 603 18.70 13.80 -38.52
N ASN A 604 19.02 15.08 -38.71
CA ASN A 604 19.59 15.96 -37.70
C ASN A 604 18.63 17.10 -37.27
N ALA A 605 17.36 17.05 -37.70
CA ALA A 605 16.33 17.96 -37.23
C ALA A 605 15.59 17.41 -35.99
N ILE A 606 15.30 18.27 -35.01
CA ILE A 606 14.33 17.93 -33.96
C ILE A 606 12.95 17.81 -34.57
N LEU A 607 12.28 16.69 -34.33
CA LEU A 607 10.99 16.39 -34.93
C LEU A 607 9.85 16.83 -33.99
N ASN A 608 8.76 17.33 -34.57
CA ASN A 608 7.50 17.49 -33.85
C ASN A 608 6.86 16.11 -33.66
N LEU A 609 6.34 15.81 -32.47
CA LEU A 609 5.65 14.55 -32.16
C LEU A 609 4.51 14.23 -33.14
N ARG A 610 3.84 15.25 -33.69
CA ARG A 610 2.79 15.08 -34.71
C ARG A 610 3.31 14.54 -36.05
N ALA A 611 4.61 14.65 -36.31
CA ALA A 611 5.24 14.24 -37.57
C ALA A 611 5.76 12.79 -37.53
N VAL A 612 5.77 12.14 -36.36
CA VAL A 612 6.20 10.74 -36.20
C VAL A 612 5.01 9.82 -35.92
N ASP A 613 5.13 8.56 -36.31
CA ASP A 613 4.17 7.50 -35.98
C ASP A 613 4.83 6.12 -35.79
N ALA A 614 4.00 5.09 -35.63
CA ALA A 614 4.44 3.72 -35.38
C ALA A 614 5.41 3.18 -36.46
N GLU A 615 5.35 3.67 -37.71
CA GLU A 615 6.26 3.23 -38.78
C GLU A 615 7.68 3.79 -38.65
N ASP A 616 7.87 4.84 -37.85
CA ASP A 616 9.17 5.46 -37.58
C ASP A 616 9.95 4.75 -36.46
N SER A 617 9.30 3.83 -35.75
CA SER A 617 9.89 3.00 -34.70
C SER A 617 11.09 2.20 -35.23
N GLY A 618 12.23 2.34 -34.56
CA GLY A 618 13.48 1.70 -34.96
C GLY A 618 14.13 2.31 -36.21
N LYS A 619 13.56 3.35 -36.82
CA LYS A 619 14.12 4.05 -37.99
C LYS A 619 14.64 5.44 -37.63
N LEU A 620 13.77 6.30 -37.10
CA LEU A 620 14.11 7.67 -36.66
C LEU A 620 14.28 7.78 -35.16
N CYS A 621 13.39 7.10 -34.43
CA CYS A 621 13.30 7.12 -32.98
C CYS A 621 12.90 5.73 -32.48
N GLY A 622 12.94 5.55 -31.16
CA GLY A 622 12.48 4.31 -30.57
C GLY A 622 10.94 4.22 -30.55
N PRO A 623 10.43 3.11 -30.01
CA PRO A 623 9.00 2.84 -29.99
C PRO A 623 8.19 3.79 -29.11
N LYS A 624 8.75 4.38 -28.04
CA LYS A 624 7.96 5.25 -27.16
C LYS A 624 7.54 6.53 -27.89
N ALA A 625 8.47 7.17 -28.59
CA ALA A 625 8.20 8.37 -29.38
C ALA A 625 7.28 8.07 -30.56
N ALA A 626 7.56 6.98 -31.30
CA ALA A 626 6.75 6.53 -32.42
C ALA A 626 5.30 6.22 -32.03
N ASN A 627 5.11 5.42 -30.97
CA ASN A 627 3.78 5.05 -30.49
C ASN A 627 3.03 6.26 -29.91
N LEU A 628 3.69 7.16 -29.15
CA LEU A 628 3.03 8.36 -28.66
C LEU A 628 2.68 9.33 -29.80
N GLY A 629 3.50 9.41 -30.85
CA GLY A 629 3.21 10.15 -32.08
C GLY A 629 1.97 9.63 -32.78
N GLN A 630 1.85 8.31 -32.93
CA GLN A 630 0.65 7.66 -33.44
C GLN A 630 -0.59 8.03 -32.59
N LEU A 631 -0.48 7.95 -31.26
CA LEU A 631 -1.58 8.34 -30.37
C LEU A 631 -1.93 9.82 -30.50
N LYS A 632 -0.95 10.70 -30.70
CA LYS A 632 -1.20 12.13 -30.93
C LYS A 632 -1.95 12.39 -32.23
N LYS A 633 -1.71 11.60 -33.29
CA LYS A 633 -2.48 11.67 -34.54
C LYS A 633 -3.93 11.22 -34.34
N MET A 634 -4.13 10.14 -33.58
CA MET A 634 -5.47 9.55 -33.34
C MET A 634 -6.29 10.35 -32.32
N PHE A 635 -5.65 10.85 -31.26
CA PHE A 635 -6.28 11.51 -30.11
C PHE A 635 -5.66 12.90 -29.86
N PRO A 636 -5.80 13.86 -30.80
CA PRO A 636 -5.04 15.12 -30.79
C PRO A 636 -5.27 15.98 -29.54
N GLU A 637 -6.45 15.92 -28.94
CA GLU A 637 -6.79 16.72 -27.76
C GLU A 637 -6.45 16.06 -26.41
N MET A 638 -6.19 14.74 -26.43
CA MET A 638 -5.94 13.92 -25.24
C MET A 638 -4.46 13.61 -25.02
N VAL A 639 -3.61 13.74 -26.06
CA VAL A 639 -2.17 13.53 -25.96
C VAL A 639 -1.45 14.88 -25.97
N VAL A 640 -0.46 15.04 -25.11
CA VAL A 640 0.36 16.26 -25.05
C VAL A 640 1.10 16.53 -26.36
N GLU A 641 1.46 17.79 -26.61
CA GLU A 641 2.47 18.10 -27.63
C GLU A 641 3.84 17.57 -27.21
N GLY A 642 4.77 17.41 -28.15
CA GLY A 642 6.09 16.89 -27.83
C GLY A 642 7.11 17.13 -28.93
N LEU A 643 8.38 16.99 -28.55
CA LEU A 643 9.52 16.98 -29.46
C LEU A 643 10.19 15.62 -29.39
N VAL A 644 10.77 15.19 -30.52
CA VAL A 644 11.57 13.97 -30.61
C VAL A 644 12.96 14.36 -31.08
N ILE A 645 13.96 14.03 -30.28
CA ILE A 645 15.38 14.10 -30.64
C ILE A 645 15.72 12.76 -31.29
N PRO A 646 15.90 12.68 -32.63
CA PRO A 646 16.08 11.42 -33.34
C PRO A 646 17.48 10.83 -33.14
N PHE A 647 17.65 9.59 -33.59
CA PHE A 647 18.93 8.86 -33.54
C PHE A 647 20.09 9.58 -34.23
N GLY A 648 19.80 10.29 -35.33
CA GLY A 648 20.81 11.03 -36.09
C GLY A 648 21.49 12.13 -35.27
N ILE A 649 20.73 12.90 -34.49
CA ILE A 649 21.31 13.93 -33.60
C ILE A 649 22.27 13.32 -32.57
N PHE A 650 21.91 12.18 -31.97
CA PHE A 650 22.83 11.47 -31.07
C PHE A 650 24.11 11.03 -31.81
N ARG A 651 23.96 10.42 -32.99
CA ARG A 651 25.07 9.96 -33.83
C ARG A 651 26.01 11.11 -34.19
N ASP A 652 25.45 12.22 -34.64
CA ASP A 652 26.16 13.45 -35.03
C ASP A 652 26.95 14.08 -33.87
N HIS A 653 26.44 13.96 -32.64
CA HIS A 653 27.20 14.34 -31.45
C HIS A 653 28.32 13.35 -31.15
N MET A 654 28.07 12.04 -31.28
CA MET A 654 29.07 10.99 -31.05
C MET A 654 30.23 11.00 -32.07
N ASP A 655 30.05 11.62 -33.23
CA ASP A 655 31.12 11.83 -34.22
C ASP A 655 32.11 12.95 -33.84
N GLN A 656 31.81 13.73 -32.79
CA GLN A 656 32.76 14.73 -32.27
C GLN A 656 34.02 14.05 -31.70
N PRO A 657 35.18 14.73 -31.73
CA PRO A 657 36.39 14.22 -31.08
C PRO A 657 36.16 14.07 -29.57
N MET A 658 36.45 12.89 -29.03
CA MET A 658 36.40 12.63 -27.60
C MET A 658 37.67 13.20 -26.93
N PRO A 659 37.54 14.04 -25.89
CA PRO A 659 38.69 14.58 -25.17
C PRO A 659 39.66 13.48 -24.72
N ASP A 660 40.96 13.73 -24.89
CA ASP A 660 42.05 12.86 -24.45
C ASP A 660 42.13 11.44 -25.08
N GLN A 661 41.29 11.11 -26.08
CA GLN A 661 41.28 9.77 -26.71
C GLN A 661 41.79 9.74 -28.17
N GLN A 662 42.08 10.90 -28.78
CA GLN A 662 42.54 11.04 -30.18
C GLN A 662 41.64 10.32 -31.21
N ARG A 663 40.36 10.15 -30.91
CA ARG A 663 39.32 9.51 -31.74
C ARG A 663 37.95 10.10 -31.40
N SER A 664 36.94 9.84 -32.22
CA SER A 664 35.56 10.25 -31.88
C SER A 664 34.98 9.43 -30.72
N TYR A 665 33.89 9.90 -30.10
CA TYR A 665 33.17 9.10 -29.10
C TYR A 665 32.65 7.79 -29.70
N TRP A 666 32.20 7.82 -30.95
CA TRP A 666 31.73 6.64 -31.67
C TRP A 666 32.84 5.65 -31.98
N ASP A 667 34.00 6.14 -32.42
CA ASP A 667 35.17 5.27 -32.66
C ASP A 667 35.67 4.65 -31.36
N PHE A 668 35.63 5.40 -30.25
CA PHE A 668 35.95 4.88 -28.93
C PHE A 668 35.03 3.71 -28.55
N LEU A 669 33.71 3.89 -28.68
CA LEU A 669 32.72 2.84 -28.45
C LEU A 669 33.01 1.59 -29.29
N ASN A 670 33.09 1.74 -30.62
CA ASN A 670 33.31 0.58 -31.51
C ASN A 670 34.65 -0.11 -31.27
N SER A 671 35.71 0.66 -30.98
CA SER A 671 37.02 0.09 -30.66
C SER A 671 37.01 -0.73 -29.38
N THR A 672 36.18 -0.36 -28.40
CA THR A 672 36.00 -1.13 -27.16
C THR A 672 35.43 -2.51 -27.44
N PHE A 673 34.39 -2.60 -28.28
CA PHE A 673 33.78 -3.89 -28.63
C PHE A 673 34.67 -4.74 -29.53
N LYS A 674 35.40 -4.10 -30.46
CA LYS A 674 36.37 -4.79 -31.30
C LYS A 674 37.54 -5.37 -30.49
N GLU A 675 38.04 -4.63 -29.51
CA GLU A 675 39.09 -5.11 -28.60
C GLU A 675 38.56 -6.24 -27.72
N ALA A 676 37.34 -6.13 -27.20
CA ALA A 676 36.71 -7.20 -26.42
C ALA A 676 36.60 -8.51 -27.23
N GLU A 677 36.23 -8.44 -28.50
CA GLU A 677 36.21 -9.62 -29.37
C GLU A 677 37.61 -10.16 -29.64
N THR A 678 38.60 -9.28 -29.81
CA THR A 678 40.00 -9.67 -29.93
C THR A 678 40.47 -10.43 -28.68
N MET A 679 40.14 -9.93 -27.48
CA MET A 679 40.42 -10.59 -26.21
C MET A 679 39.78 -11.99 -26.12
N ARG A 680 38.52 -12.13 -26.55
CA ARG A 680 37.83 -13.45 -26.62
C ARG A 680 38.56 -14.41 -27.56
N THR A 681 38.93 -13.97 -28.75
CA THR A 681 39.66 -14.81 -29.72
C THR A 681 41.05 -15.23 -29.22
N GLN A 682 41.65 -14.45 -28.31
CA GLN A 682 42.91 -14.78 -27.65
C GLN A 682 42.76 -15.73 -26.45
N GLY A 683 41.53 -16.14 -26.12
CA GLY A 683 41.24 -17.06 -25.02
C GLY A 683 41.26 -16.42 -23.63
N ILE A 684 41.16 -15.08 -23.55
CA ILE A 684 40.99 -14.38 -22.27
C ILE A 684 39.62 -14.74 -21.69
N ALA A 685 39.55 -14.95 -20.37
CA ALA A 685 38.30 -15.34 -19.71
C ALA A 685 37.22 -14.26 -19.85
N ASP A 686 35.97 -14.67 -20.10
CA ASP A 686 34.85 -13.76 -20.34
C ASP A 686 34.65 -12.71 -19.24
N GLY A 687 34.90 -13.06 -17.97
CA GLY A 687 34.83 -12.12 -16.87
C GLY A 687 35.87 -10.98 -16.95
N GLU A 688 37.06 -11.24 -17.49
CA GLU A 688 38.07 -10.20 -17.72
C GLU A 688 37.70 -9.32 -18.92
N VAL A 689 37.14 -9.91 -19.98
CA VAL A 689 36.62 -9.19 -21.15
C VAL A 689 35.49 -8.25 -20.73
N GLU A 690 34.55 -8.75 -19.93
CA GLU A 690 33.43 -7.96 -19.41
C GLU A 690 33.94 -6.79 -18.53
N ASN A 691 34.88 -7.05 -17.61
CA ASN A 691 35.47 -6.01 -16.77
C ASN A 691 36.17 -4.92 -17.59
N TYR A 692 36.87 -5.29 -18.66
CA TYR A 692 37.45 -4.33 -19.61
C TYR A 692 36.35 -3.46 -20.24
N GLN A 693 35.29 -4.07 -20.79
CA GLN A 693 34.19 -3.35 -21.42
C GLN A 693 33.51 -2.40 -20.42
N LEU A 694 33.21 -2.85 -19.21
CA LEU A 694 32.58 -2.02 -18.17
C LEU A 694 33.42 -0.78 -17.84
N ARG A 695 34.74 -0.94 -17.73
CA ARG A 695 35.65 0.18 -17.48
C ARG A 695 35.70 1.17 -18.65
N GLN A 696 35.74 0.70 -19.89
CA GLN A 696 35.70 1.59 -21.05
C GLN A 696 34.35 2.31 -21.17
N LEU A 697 33.24 1.61 -20.91
CA LEU A 697 31.90 2.20 -20.94
C LEU A 697 31.71 3.22 -19.80
N GLU A 698 32.33 3.04 -18.64
CA GLU A 698 32.39 4.08 -17.60
C GLU A 698 33.09 5.35 -18.09
N ILE A 699 34.26 5.22 -18.72
CA ILE A 699 34.98 6.35 -19.33
C ILE A 699 34.12 7.06 -20.37
N LEU A 700 33.47 6.29 -21.25
CA LEU A 700 32.59 6.82 -22.29
C LEU A 700 31.41 7.60 -21.68
N ARG A 701 30.75 7.06 -20.65
CA ARG A 701 29.63 7.73 -19.97
C ARG A 701 30.03 9.08 -19.39
N GLU A 702 31.15 9.12 -18.67
CA GLU A 702 31.63 10.38 -18.07
C GLU A 702 32.06 11.39 -19.12
N ALA A 703 32.52 10.93 -20.28
CA ALA A 703 32.83 11.80 -21.41
C ALA A 703 31.55 12.32 -22.09
N ILE A 704 30.51 11.49 -22.28
CA ILE A 704 29.22 11.89 -22.86
C ILE A 704 28.56 12.98 -22.01
N LYS A 705 28.60 12.88 -20.68
CA LYS A 705 28.09 13.93 -19.77
C LYS A 705 28.75 15.30 -19.98
N LYS A 706 29.98 15.32 -20.50
CA LYS A 706 30.77 16.52 -20.79
C LYS A 706 30.77 16.90 -22.26
N ILE A 707 30.05 16.17 -23.12
CA ILE A 707 30.02 16.43 -24.55
C ILE A 707 29.56 17.86 -24.83
N PRO A 708 30.29 18.63 -25.67
CA PRO A 708 29.80 19.93 -26.13
C PRO A 708 28.53 19.75 -26.96
N MET A 709 27.49 20.52 -26.65
CA MET A 709 26.26 20.55 -27.45
C MET A 709 26.45 21.49 -28.63
N LYS A 710 26.11 21.04 -29.84
CA LYS A 710 26.25 21.86 -31.05
C LYS A 710 25.28 23.05 -30.99
N ALA A 711 25.73 24.21 -31.46
CA ALA A 711 24.94 25.46 -31.39
C ALA A 711 23.62 25.35 -32.18
N GLU A 712 23.65 24.69 -33.34
CA GLU A 712 22.47 24.43 -34.17
C GLU A 712 21.43 23.57 -33.43
N PHE A 713 21.88 22.50 -32.76
CA PHE A 713 20.99 21.67 -31.94
C PHE A 713 20.32 22.47 -30.81
N ILE A 714 21.07 23.32 -30.11
CA ILE A 714 20.51 24.17 -29.05
C ILE A 714 19.48 25.15 -29.62
N ALA A 715 19.76 25.77 -30.77
CA ALA A 715 18.82 26.68 -31.42
C ALA A 715 17.52 25.96 -31.82
N GLN A 716 17.62 24.78 -32.44
CA GLN A 716 16.46 23.97 -32.78
C GLN A 716 15.65 23.55 -31.54
N LEU A 717 16.34 23.23 -30.44
CA LEU A 717 15.67 22.87 -29.18
C LEU A 717 14.90 24.07 -28.62
N GLU A 718 15.50 25.25 -28.59
CA GLU A 718 14.85 26.49 -28.13
C GLU A 718 13.64 26.86 -29.00
N GLU A 719 13.77 26.74 -30.32
CA GLU A 719 12.69 26.97 -31.28
C GLU A 719 11.56 25.95 -31.08
N GLY A 720 11.89 24.66 -30.98
CA GLY A 720 10.91 23.60 -30.72
C GLY A 720 10.13 23.81 -29.43
N PHE A 721 10.78 24.25 -28.35
CA PHE A 721 10.08 24.59 -27.10
C PHE A 721 9.05 25.70 -27.32
N LYS A 722 9.46 26.78 -28.00
CA LYS A 722 8.59 27.93 -28.25
C LYS A 722 7.43 27.57 -29.19
N ASP A 723 7.71 26.91 -30.29
CA ASP A 723 6.76 26.75 -31.40
C ASP A 723 5.88 25.50 -31.24
N VAL A 724 6.38 24.44 -30.59
CA VAL A 724 5.63 23.19 -30.37
C VAL A 724 5.07 23.11 -28.95
N LEU A 725 5.87 23.44 -27.93
CA LEU A 725 5.44 23.37 -26.52
C LEU A 725 4.79 24.69 -26.03
N GLY A 726 4.84 25.74 -26.85
CA GLY A 726 4.18 27.03 -26.61
C GLY A 726 4.85 27.92 -25.56
N LYS A 727 6.05 27.57 -25.07
CA LYS A 727 6.79 28.32 -24.05
C LYS A 727 8.29 28.26 -24.28
N ALA A 728 9.03 29.23 -23.78
CA ALA A 728 10.50 29.18 -23.84
C ALA A 728 11.04 28.02 -22.98
N ILE A 729 12.19 27.47 -23.38
CA ILE A 729 12.93 26.52 -22.54
C ILE A 729 13.24 27.17 -21.19
N GLY A 730 12.99 26.45 -20.08
CA GLY A 730 13.07 27.04 -18.73
C GLY A 730 11.71 27.39 -18.11
N GLU A 731 10.68 27.65 -18.91
CA GLU A 731 9.36 28.14 -18.44
C GLU A 731 8.26 27.07 -18.41
N ILE A 732 8.56 25.88 -18.94
CA ILE A 732 7.69 24.72 -18.92
C ILE A 732 8.50 23.51 -18.44
N PRO A 733 8.04 22.79 -17.39
CA PRO A 733 8.68 21.56 -17.01
C PRO A 733 8.35 20.45 -18.02
N VAL A 734 9.35 19.63 -18.33
CA VAL A 734 9.24 18.53 -19.29
C VAL A 734 9.74 17.22 -18.70
N PHE A 735 9.28 16.12 -19.26
CA PHE A 735 9.91 14.82 -19.11
C PHE A 735 10.91 14.60 -20.25
N LEU A 736 12.06 14.03 -19.91
CA LEU A 736 13.02 13.52 -20.88
C LEU A 736 12.99 12.00 -20.80
N ARG A 737 12.28 11.36 -21.72
CA ARG A 737 12.12 9.90 -21.76
C ARG A 737 13.14 9.31 -22.72
N SER A 738 14.01 8.45 -22.20
CA SER A 738 14.89 7.64 -23.05
C SER A 738 14.07 6.69 -23.90
N ASP A 739 14.48 6.55 -25.16
CA ASP A 739 13.83 5.69 -26.14
C ASP A 739 14.87 5.18 -27.15
N THR A 740 15.01 3.87 -27.33
CA THR A 740 16.12 3.28 -28.14
C THR A 740 15.62 2.41 -29.28
N ASN A 741 16.46 2.20 -30.30
CA ASN A 741 16.20 1.31 -31.43
C ASN A 741 16.02 -0.18 -31.05
N MET A 742 16.29 -0.55 -29.79
CA MET A 742 16.29 -1.94 -29.33
C MET A 742 15.08 -2.29 -28.44
N GLU A 743 14.25 -1.33 -28.03
CA GLU A 743 13.27 -1.55 -26.95
C GLU A 743 12.16 -2.57 -27.28
N ASP A 744 11.79 -2.70 -28.57
CA ASP A 744 10.69 -3.57 -29.05
C ASP A 744 11.16 -4.79 -29.85
N LEU A 745 12.42 -5.20 -29.69
CA LEU A 745 12.92 -6.41 -30.36
C LEU A 745 12.21 -7.66 -29.83
N LYS A 746 11.86 -8.59 -30.74
CA LYS A 746 11.15 -9.83 -30.40
C LYS A 746 11.96 -10.64 -29.36
N ASN A 747 11.34 -10.95 -28.22
CA ASN A 747 11.94 -11.63 -27.05
C ASN A 747 12.98 -10.80 -26.27
N PHE A 748 13.07 -9.49 -26.48
CA PHE A 748 13.89 -8.57 -25.68
C PHE A 748 12.97 -7.53 -25.04
N THR A 749 13.08 -7.33 -23.72
CA THR A 749 12.33 -6.29 -23.02
C THR A 749 13.30 -5.29 -22.41
N GLY A 750 13.12 -4.01 -22.76
CA GLY A 750 13.94 -2.89 -22.31
C GLY A 750 13.41 -2.16 -21.06
N ALA A 751 12.33 -2.66 -20.45
CA ALA A 751 11.66 -1.98 -19.35
C ALA A 751 12.61 -1.72 -18.16
N GLY A 752 12.68 -0.46 -17.70
CA GLY A 752 13.51 -0.06 -16.57
C GLY A 752 15.03 -0.06 -16.83
N LEU A 753 15.51 -0.25 -18.07
CA LEU A 753 16.94 -0.29 -18.37
C LEU A 753 17.59 1.09 -18.56
N ASN A 754 16.85 2.07 -19.06
CA ASN A 754 17.37 3.39 -19.45
C ASN A 754 16.73 4.51 -18.62
N LEU A 755 17.42 5.65 -18.55
CA LEU A 755 17.06 6.76 -17.67
C LEU A 755 15.82 7.52 -18.17
N THR A 756 14.91 7.87 -17.26
CA THR A 756 13.88 8.89 -17.50
C THR A 756 14.06 10.00 -16.49
N ILE A 757 14.03 11.25 -16.95
CA ILE A 757 14.13 12.43 -16.08
C ILE A 757 12.75 13.07 -16.01
N PHE A 758 12.26 13.22 -14.78
CA PHE A 758 10.91 13.66 -14.47
C PHE A 758 10.87 15.18 -14.23
N ASN A 759 9.85 15.84 -14.79
CA ASN A 759 9.45 17.22 -14.48
C ASN A 759 10.61 18.23 -14.36
N VAL A 760 11.48 18.31 -15.36
CA VAL A 760 12.63 19.24 -15.35
C VAL A 760 12.27 20.55 -16.07
N ALA A 761 12.41 21.69 -15.38
CA ALA A 761 12.11 23.01 -15.94
C ALA A 761 13.36 23.76 -16.43
N ALA A 762 14.38 23.92 -15.57
CA ALA A 762 15.53 24.79 -15.87
C ALA A 762 16.31 24.33 -17.13
N LYS A 763 16.62 25.28 -18.02
CA LYS A 763 17.31 25.04 -19.30
C LYS A 763 18.59 24.23 -19.14
N GLU A 764 19.44 24.60 -18.18
CA GLU A 764 20.72 23.93 -17.92
C GLU A 764 20.51 22.48 -17.49
N LYS A 765 19.46 22.22 -16.70
CA LYS A 765 19.09 20.86 -16.28
C LYS A 765 18.51 20.04 -17.42
N ILE A 766 17.74 20.65 -18.33
CA ILE A 766 17.24 19.97 -19.55
C ILE A 766 18.42 19.53 -20.42
N ILE A 767 19.36 20.44 -20.68
CA ILE A 767 20.56 20.14 -21.48
C ILE A 767 21.44 19.08 -20.83
N SER A 768 21.67 19.17 -19.52
CA SER A 768 22.39 18.13 -18.77
C SER A 768 21.66 16.79 -18.86
N GLY A 769 20.34 16.81 -18.68
CA GLY A 769 19.50 15.63 -18.70
C GLY A 769 19.51 14.90 -20.04
N ILE A 770 19.58 15.62 -21.16
CA ILE A 770 19.77 15.02 -22.50
C ILE A 770 21.05 14.20 -22.55
N LYS A 771 22.15 14.72 -22.00
CA LYS A 771 23.44 14.01 -21.95
C LYS A 771 23.38 12.80 -21.02
N ASP A 772 22.72 12.93 -19.88
CA ASP A 772 22.52 11.82 -18.94
C ASP A 772 21.70 10.68 -19.57
N VAL A 773 20.64 11.03 -20.32
CA VAL A 773 19.84 10.07 -21.09
C VAL A 773 20.70 9.38 -22.16
N TRP A 774 21.48 10.12 -22.95
CA TRP A 774 22.41 9.55 -23.93
C TRP A 774 23.49 8.64 -23.32
N ALA A 775 23.92 8.92 -22.09
CA ALA A 775 24.88 8.07 -21.37
C ALA A 775 24.24 6.80 -20.78
N SER A 776 22.92 6.79 -20.54
CA SER A 776 22.25 5.74 -19.77
C SER A 776 22.31 4.32 -20.37
N PRO A 777 22.28 4.10 -21.71
CA PRO A 777 22.42 2.76 -22.29
C PRO A 777 23.76 2.10 -21.97
N TYR A 778 24.80 2.88 -21.69
CA TYR A 778 26.15 2.39 -21.39
C TYR A 778 26.36 2.11 -19.90
N SER A 779 25.30 2.15 -19.09
CA SER A 779 25.36 1.74 -17.69
C SER A 779 25.64 0.25 -17.56
N GLU A 780 26.24 -0.17 -16.43
CA GLU A 780 26.54 -1.58 -16.18
C GLU A 780 25.29 -2.47 -16.32
N ARG A 781 24.17 -2.06 -15.71
CA ARG A 781 22.89 -2.79 -15.79
C ARG A 781 22.42 -2.95 -17.25
N SER A 782 22.36 -1.85 -18.00
CA SER A 782 21.87 -1.86 -19.39
C SER A 782 22.82 -2.65 -20.31
N PHE A 783 24.13 -2.49 -20.15
CA PHE A 783 25.12 -3.25 -20.91
C PHE A 783 25.06 -4.75 -20.63
N LYS A 784 25.10 -5.17 -19.36
CA LYS A 784 25.04 -6.59 -18.96
C LYS A 784 23.79 -7.28 -19.51
N TRP A 785 22.66 -6.58 -19.49
CA TRP A 785 21.43 -7.07 -20.10
C TRP A 785 21.58 -7.25 -21.61
N ARG A 786 22.03 -6.21 -22.33
CA ARG A 786 22.17 -6.23 -23.79
C ARG A 786 23.13 -7.32 -24.29
N GLN A 787 24.32 -7.47 -23.69
CA GLN A 787 25.30 -8.48 -24.15
C GLN A 787 24.82 -9.93 -23.98
N LYS A 788 23.86 -10.19 -23.08
CA LYS A 788 23.29 -11.52 -22.88
C LYS A 788 22.41 -11.94 -24.06
N TYR A 789 21.65 -10.99 -24.61
CA TYR A 789 20.61 -11.25 -25.60
C TYR A 789 20.98 -10.84 -27.02
N LEU A 790 21.94 -9.94 -27.19
CA LEU A 790 22.26 -9.33 -28.49
C LEU A 790 23.61 -9.79 -29.03
N LEU A 791 23.69 -9.96 -30.35
CA LEU A 791 24.93 -10.29 -31.08
C LEU A 791 25.80 -9.05 -31.35
N ASN A 792 25.19 -7.88 -31.50
CA ASN A 792 25.82 -6.61 -31.83
C ASN A 792 25.43 -5.49 -30.82
N PRO A 793 25.71 -5.69 -29.52
CA PRO A 793 25.29 -4.77 -28.45
C PRO A 793 25.84 -3.34 -28.57
N GLU A 794 26.85 -3.08 -29.38
CA GLU A 794 27.37 -1.74 -29.65
C GLU A 794 26.39 -0.83 -30.42
N ASN A 795 25.46 -1.40 -31.20
CA ASN A 795 24.55 -0.67 -32.10
C ASN A 795 23.30 -0.13 -31.39
N VAL A 796 23.50 0.51 -30.24
CA VAL A 796 22.44 1.19 -29.49
C VAL A 796 22.41 2.67 -29.83
N PHE A 797 21.26 3.13 -30.32
CA PHE A 797 21.00 4.52 -30.66
C PHE A 797 19.86 5.04 -29.78
N PRO A 798 20.14 5.92 -28.80
CA PRO A 798 19.11 6.59 -28.03
C PRO A 798 18.53 7.79 -28.80
N SER A 799 17.22 7.80 -28.94
CA SER A 799 16.39 8.98 -29.17
C SER A 799 15.84 9.49 -27.82
N ILE A 800 15.33 10.71 -27.81
CA ILE A 800 14.72 11.30 -26.60
C ILE A 800 13.36 11.87 -26.95
N LEU A 801 12.34 11.43 -26.23
CA LEU A 801 11.02 12.03 -26.26
C LEU A 801 10.94 13.12 -25.18
N VAL A 802 10.72 14.36 -25.60
CA VAL A 802 10.58 15.55 -24.75
C VAL A 802 9.11 15.98 -24.75
N ILE A 803 8.43 15.79 -23.63
CA ILE A 803 7.01 16.11 -23.48
C ILE A 803 6.77 17.00 -22.26
N PRO A 804 5.80 17.93 -22.29
CA PRO A 804 5.47 18.75 -21.14
C PRO A 804 4.87 17.90 -20.03
N SER A 805 5.14 18.28 -18.79
CA SER A 805 4.59 17.61 -17.63
C SER A 805 3.11 17.93 -17.46
N VAL A 806 2.29 16.90 -17.20
CA VAL A 806 0.87 17.06 -16.84
C VAL A 806 0.72 16.71 -15.37
N ASP A 807 0.53 17.73 -14.53
CA ASP A 807 0.18 17.55 -13.12
C ASP A 807 -1.27 17.11 -13.01
N VAL A 808 -1.51 15.81 -13.20
CA VAL A 808 -2.82 15.17 -13.09
C VAL A 808 -3.25 15.06 -11.63
N ASP A 809 -4.54 15.24 -11.39
CA ASP A 809 -5.15 15.04 -10.08
C ASP A 809 -5.19 13.55 -9.73
N TYR A 810 -5.38 12.70 -10.73
CA TYR A 810 -5.33 11.24 -10.62
C TYR A 810 -4.88 10.60 -11.93
N SER A 811 -4.14 9.50 -11.83
CA SER A 811 -3.65 8.70 -12.95
C SER A 811 -3.91 7.22 -12.71
N GLY A 812 -4.02 6.47 -13.79
CA GLY A 812 -4.49 5.11 -13.73
C GLY A 812 -4.28 4.33 -15.00
N VAL A 813 -4.75 3.09 -14.93
CA VAL A 813 -4.73 2.13 -16.02
C VAL A 813 -6.15 1.71 -16.34
N LEU A 814 -6.47 1.67 -17.63
CA LEU A 814 -7.65 1.04 -18.20
C LEU A 814 -7.22 -0.21 -18.94
N ILE A 815 -7.81 -1.34 -18.58
CA ILE A 815 -7.79 -2.56 -19.37
C ILE A 815 -9.13 -2.66 -20.07
N THR A 816 -9.13 -2.75 -21.41
CA THR A 816 -10.37 -2.83 -22.22
C THR A 816 -10.99 -4.24 -22.20
N LYS A 817 -10.95 -4.91 -21.05
CA LYS A 817 -11.52 -6.22 -20.74
C LYS A 817 -11.78 -6.30 -19.22
N GLY A 818 -12.85 -6.99 -18.82
CA GLY A 818 -13.08 -7.32 -17.41
C GLY A 818 -12.12 -8.42 -16.96
N ILE A 819 -11.08 -8.06 -16.19
CA ILE A 819 -10.10 -9.02 -15.67
C ILE A 819 -10.74 -9.99 -14.68
N SER A 820 -11.56 -9.47 -13.76
CA SER A 820 -12.23 -10.26 -12.74
C SER A 820 -13.44 -11.03 -13.26
N SER A 821 -14.25 -10.42 -14.15
CA SER A 821 -15.41 -11.10 -14.76
C SER A 821 -15.03 -12.07 -15.88
N GLY A 822 -13.87 -11.87 -16.51
CA GLY A 822 -13.43 -12.58 -17.71
C GLY A 822 -14.16 -12.16 -18.99
N ASN A 823 -15.13 -11.24 -18.91
CA ASN A 823 -15.90 -10.76 -20.05
C ASN A 823 -15.04 -9.82 -20.93
N PRO A 824 -14.85 -10.12 -22.23
CA PRO A 824 -14.08 -9.25 -23.13
C PRO A 824 -14.67 -7.86 -23.29
N GLU A 825 -15.98 -7.69 -23.09
CA GLU A 825 -16.65 -6.40 -23.30
C GLU A 825 -16.63 -5.49 -22.07
N ASP A 826 -16.50 -6.03 -20.87
CA ASP A 826 -16.34 -5.23 -19.64
C ASP A 826 -14.99 -4.48 -19.65
N LEU A 827 -14.81 -3.53 -18.73
CA LEU A 827 -13.55 -2.82 -18.52
C LEU A 827 -13.08 -2.99 -17.09
N THR A 828 -11.76 -3.06 -16.90
CA THR A 828 -11.14 -2.92 -15.58
C THR A 828 -10.38 -1.61 -15.53
N ILE A 829 -10.72 -0.75 -14.59
CA ILE A 829 -10.05 0.54 -14.39
C ILE A 829 -9.44 0.57 -13.01
N ALA A 830 -8.21 1.10 -12.87
CA ALA A 830 -7.60 1.33 -11.57
C ALA A 830 -6.89 2.67 -11.54
N PHE A 831 -7.22 3.52 -10.56
CA PHE A 831 -6.70 4.89 -10.45
C PHE A 831 -6.14 5.19 -9.07
N SER A 832 -5.06 5.95 -9.03
CA SER A 832 -4.48 6.52 -7.82
C SER A 832 -4.38 8.04 -7.97
N ARG A 833 -4.29 8.76 -6.84
CA ARG A 833 -4.11 10.21 -6.84
C ARG A 833 -2.73 10.59 -7.39
N GLY A 834 -2.63 11.77 -7.98
CA GLY A 834 -1.37 12.29 -8.53
C GLY A 834 -0.81 11.50 -9.71
N ALA A 835 0.47 11.71 -9.99
CA ALA A 835 1.18 11.10 -11.11
C ALA A 835 1.82 9.74 -10.76
N GLY A 836 1.60 8.73 -11.59
CA GLY A 836 2.34 7.44 -11.61
C GLY A 836 1.89 6.39 -10.58
N GLY A 837 1.05 6.76 -9.61
CA GLY A 837 0.78 5.92 -8.44
C GLY A 837 0.28 4.51 -8.75
N ALA A 838 -0.77 4.38 -9.57
CA ALA A 838 -1.39 3.08 -9.85
C ALA A 838 -0.43 2.12 -10.56
N VAL A 839 0.35 2.65 -11.49
CA VAL A 839 1.34 1.90 -12.30
C VAL A 839 2.50 1.42 -11.43
N ASP A 840 2.93 2.25 -10.46
CA ASP A 840 4.01 1.97 -9.51
C ASP A 840 3.61 1.00 -8.38
N GLY A 841 2.40 0.41 -8.46
CA GLY A 841 1.92 -0.58 -7.49
C GLY A 841 1.42 0.01 -6.16
N GLN A 842 1.10 1.31 -6.13
CA GLN A 842 0.33 1.90 -5.02
C GLN A 842 -1.08 1.33 -4.97
N SER A 843 -1.73 1.42 -3.81
CA SER A 843 -3.14 1.06 -3.70
C SER A 843 -3.98 1.98 -4.59
N ALA A 844 -4.78 1.37 -5.47
CA ALA A 844 -5.57 2.07 -6.48
C ALA A 844 -7.06 1.79 -6.29
N GLU A 845 -7.88 2.81 -6.52
CA GLU A 845 -9.31 2.69 -6.65
C GLU A 845 -9.62 1.93 -7.94
N THR A 846 -10.16 0.73 -7.81
CA THR A 846 -10.32 -0.23 -8.90
C THR A 846 -11.79 -0.52 -9.10
N TYR A 847 -12.28 -0.39 -10.34
CA TYR A 847 -13.64 -0.76 -10.73
C TYR A 847 -13.65 -1.81 -11.84
N LEU A 848 -14.65 -2.69 -11.76
CA LEU A 848 -15.18 -3.38 -12.93
C LEU A 848 -16.32 -2.53 -13.51
N VAL A 849 -16.20 -2.15 -14.78
CA VAL A 849 -17.20 -1.38 -15.51
C VAL A 849 -17.89 -2.32 -16.49
N LYS A 850 -19.17 -2.62 -16.27
CA LYS A 850 -19.89 -3.64 -17.04
C LYS A 850 -20.44 -3.06 -18.34
N GLU A 851 -20.37 -3.81 -19.43
CA GLU A 851 -20.91 -3.37 -20.74
C GLU A 851 -22.42 -3.07 -20.67
N THR A 852 -23.18 -3.86 -19.91
CA THR A 852 -24.63 -3.69 -19.73
C THR A 852 -25.02 -2.45 -18.89
N GLY A 853 -24.05 -1.67 -18.44
CA GLY A 853 -24.22 -0.54 -17.53
C GLY A 853 -23.91 -0.90 -16.07
N GLY A 854 -23.60 0.14 -15.29
CA GLY A 854 -23.18 0.03 -13.89
C GLY A 854 -21.68 -0.19 -13.69
N THR A 855 -21.27 -0.07 -12.44
CA THR A 855 -19.90 -0.23 -11.95
C THR A 855 -19.92 -1.12 -10.71
N GLN A 856 -18.78 -1.73 -10.41
CA GLN A 856 -18.58 -2.48 -9.19
C GLN A 856 -17.20 -2.10 -8.64
N LEU A 857 -17.18 -1.49 -7.47
CA LEU A 857 -15.94 -1.21 -6.76
C LEU A 857 -15.28 -2.53 -6.34
N LEU A 858 -14.06 -2.75 -6.82
CA LEU A 858 -13.25 -3.92 -6.49
C LEU A 858 -12.29 -3.64 -5.33
N ALA A 859 -11.70 -2.45 -5.31
CA ALA A 859 -10.78 -1.99 -4.25
C ALA A 859 -10.79 -0.47 -4.13
N PRO A 860 -10.76 0.12 -2.92
CA PRO A 860 -10.59 1.55 -2.73
C PRO A 860 -9.12 1.98 -2.75
N ALA A 861 -8.87 3.25 -3.07
CA ALA A 861 -7.53 3.84 -2.98
C ALA A 861 -7.15 4.15 -1.52
N ARG A 862 -6.34 3.27 -0.93
CA ARG A 862 -5.82 3.39 0.45
C ARG A 862 -4.35 3.83 0.50
N GLU A 863 -3.98 4.76 -0.37
CA GLU A 863 -2.65 5.35 -0.45
C GLU A 863 -2.65 6.78 0.11
N MET A 864 -1.86 7.01 1.17
CA MET A 864 -1.83 8.28 1.89
C MET A 864 -1.06 9.37 1.14
N TYR A 865 0.02 9.00 0.46
CA TYR A 865 0.89 9.96 -0.23
C TYR A 865 0.83 9.76 -1.73
N HIS A 866 0.79 10.86 -2.45
CA HIS A 866 0.88 10.85 -3.91
C HIS A 866 1.86 11.90 -4.43
N ASN A 867 2.33 11.70 -5.66
CA ASN A 867 3.27 12.60 -6.30
C ASN A 867 2.52 13.70 -7.07
N ARG A 868 2.99 14.94 -6.90
CA ARG A 868 2.59 16.13 -7.67
C ARG A 868 3.77 16.66 -8.47
N LEU A 869 3.45 17.27 -9.60
CA LEU A 869 4.44 17.79 -10.56
C LEU A 869 4.39 19.33 -10.55
N PRO A 870 5.12 20.00 -9.65
CA PRO A 870 5.08 21.46 -9.54
C PRO A 870 5.63 22.14 -10.80
N ALA A 871 5.09 23.32 -11.13
CA ALA A 871 5.51 24.09 -12.30
C ALA A 871 6.99 24.52 -12.27
N ALA A 872 7.59 24.62 -11.08
CA ALA A 872 9.01 24.91 -10.90
C ALA A 872 9.95 23.75 -11.27
N GLY A 873 9.38 22.56 -11.52
CA GLY A 873 10.11 21.31 -11.76
C GLY A 873 10.39 20.51 -10.47
N GLY A 874 10.77 19.25 -10.63
CA GLY A 874 10.93 18.26 -9.55
C GLY A 874 9.65 17.50 -9.24
N THR A 875 9.63 16.75 -8.15
CA THR A 875 8.42 16.04 -7.69
C THR A 875 8.17 16.42 -6.23
N GLU A 876 6.92 16.69 -5.90
CA GLU A 876 6.48 16.94 -4.52
C GLU A 876 5.61 15.78 -4.05
N LYS A 877 5.72 15.39 -2.78
CA LYS A 877 4.79 14.46 -2.15
C LYS A 877 3.67 15.24 -1.47
N SER A 878 2.43 14.90 -1.76
CA SER A 878 1.25 15.46 -1.13
C SER A 878 0.47 14.38 -0.40
N MET A 879 -0.20 14.76 0.70
CA MET A 879 -1.04 13.86 1.49
C MET A 879 -2.47 13.81 0.94
N SER A 880 -3.19 12.75 1.26
CA SER A 880 -4.58 12.53 0.87
C SER A 880 -5.36 11.81 1.95
N THR A 881 -6.66 12.05 1.95
CA THR A 881 -7.63 11.41 2.83
C THR A 881 -8.48 10.45 2.01
N PHE A 882 -9.33 9.67 2.65
CA PHE A 882 -9.96 8.50 2.02
C PHE A 882 -11.48 8.59 1.87
N GLU A 883 -12.11 9.66 2.35
CA GLU A 883 -13.56 9.82 2.42
C GLU A 883 -14.25 9.94 1.04
N ASN A 884 -13.48 10.22 0.00
CA ASN A 884 -13.97 10.46 -1.36
C ASN A 884 -13.35 9.48 -2.35
N PHE A 885 -14.18 8.98 -3.28
CA PHE A 885 -13.69 8.27 -4.47
C PHE A 885 -12.88 9.21 -5.37
N ILE A 886 -11.95 8.62 -6.11
CA ILE A 886 -11.06 9.32 -7.05
C ILE A 886 -11.83 9.65 -8.34
N LEU A 887 -12.50 8.66 -8.91
CA LEU A 887 -13.23 8.82 -10.16
C LEU A 887 -14.69 9.22 -9.90
N ASN A 888 -15.17 10.20 -10.67
CA ASN A 888 -16.59 10.50 -10.74
C ASN A 888 -17.24 9.85 -11.97
N GLN A 889 -18.57 9.88 -12.02
CA GLN A 889 -19.33 9.27 -13.12
C GLN A 889 -18.92 9.80 -14.51
N LYS A 890 -18.60 11.10 -14.62
CA LYS A 890 -18.17 11.71 -15.90
C LYS A 890 -16.86 11.07 -16.37
N ASN A 891 -15.89 10.86 -15.48
CA ASN A 891 -14.64 10.21 -15.83
C ASN A 891 -14.87 8.77 -16.32
N ILE A 892 -15.75 8.03 -15.65
CA ILE A 892 -16.08 6.63 -16.02
C ILE A 892 -16.70 6.59 -17.42
N GLU A 893 -17.61 7.51 -17.74
CA GLU A 893 -18.20 7.58 -19.09
C GLU A 893 -17.21 8.00 -20.17
N GLU A 894 -16.32 8.97 -19.89
CA GLU A 894 -15.22 9.32 -20.81
C GLU A 894 -14.30 8.11 -21.08
N ILE A 895 -14.04 7.29 -20.06
CA ILE A 895 -13.29 6.03 -20.19
C ILE A 895 -14.04 5.02 -21.06
N ARG A 896 -15.36 4.85 -20.92
CA ARG A 896 -16.14 3.94 -21.78
C ARG A 896 -16.04 4.34 -23.25
N VAL A 897 -16.19 5.63 -23.54
CA VAL A 897 -16.08 6.17 -24.90
C VAL A 897 -14.68 5.96 -25.46
N LEU A 898 -13.64 6.20 -24.65
CA LEU A 898 -12.25 5.95 -25.03
C LEU A 898 -12.02 4.46 -25.34
N ALA A 899 -12.45 3.56 -24.45
CA ALA A 899 -12.29 2.12 -24.62
C ALA A 899 -12.92 1.60 -25.92
N LYS A 900 -14.14 2.06 -26.22
CA LYS A 900 -14.83 1.73 -27.48
C LYS A 900 -14.03 2.22 -28.69
N THR A 901 -13.59 3.47 -28.66
CA THR A 901 -12.80 4.05 -29.76
C THR A 901 -11.50 3.29 -29.99
N ILE A 902 -10.82 2.89 -28.91
CA ILE A 902 -9.59 2.10 -28.95
C ILE A 902 -9.84 0.74 -29.62
N ARG A 903 -10.88 0.00 -29.19
CA ARG A 903 -11.25 -1.30 -29.77
C ARG A 903 -11.53 -1.19 -31.29
N GLU A 904 -12.17 -0.12 -31.72
CA GLU A 904 -12.56 0.07 -33.13
C GLU A 904 -11.41 0.53 -34.04
N THR A 905 -10.49 1.35 -33.53
CA THR A 905 -9.52 2.07 -34.38
C THR A 905 -8.08 1.58 -34.28
N MET A 906 -7.62 1.08 -33.12
CA MET A 906 -6.20 0.81 -32.88
C MET A 906 -5.57 -0.15 -33.89
N ALA A 907 -6.19 -1.31 -34.13
CA ALA A 907 -5.65 -2.32 -35.06
C ALA A 907 -5.52 -1.76 -36.48
N THR A 908 -6.50 -0.96 -36.92
CA THR A 908 -6.51 -0.36 -38.26
C THR A 908 -5.45 0.73 -38.38
N GLU A 909 -5.41 1.66 -37.43
CA GLU A 909 -4.49 2.81 -37.43
C GLU A 909 -3.02 2.41 -37.24
N THR A 910 -2.76 1.30 -36.54
CA THR A 910 -1.42 0.73 -36.35
C THR A 910 -1.05 -0.35 -37.37
N LYS A 911 -1.97 -0.69 -38.30
CA LYS A 911 -1.82 -1.80 -39.27
C LYS A 911 -1.43 -3.13 -38.60
N SER A 912 -1.98 -3.37 -37.41
CA SER A 912 -1.75 -4.58 -36.61
C SER A 912 -2.87 -5.60 -36.86
N ASP A 913 -2.53 -6.88 -36.77
CA ASP A 913 -3.47 -8.01 -36.77
C ASP A 913 -3.98 -8.35 -35.35
N TYR A 914 -3.74 -7.48 -34.38
CA TYR A 914 -4.11 -7.71 -32.98
C TYR A 914 -5.61 -7.47 -32.72
N GLU A 915 -6.30 -8.54 -32.33
CA GLU A 915 -7.75 -8.54 -32.04
C GLU A 915 -8.08 -8.61 -30.52
N GLY A 916 -7.08 -8.42 -29.65
CA GLY A 916 -7.26 -8.54 -28.20
C GLY A 916 -7.62 -7.22 -27.49
N ALA A 917 -7.57 -7.25 -26.16
CA ALA A 917 -7.80 -6.07 -25.32
C ALA A 917 -6.56 -5.16 -25.26
N TYR A 918 -6.73 -3.93 -24.82
CA TYR A 918 -5.64 -2.97 -24.69
C TYR A 918 -5.42 -2.59 -23.22
N ASP A 919 -4.15 -2.39 -22.88
CA ASP A 919 -3.66 -1.77 -21.66
C ASP A 919 -3.38 -0.29 -21.95
N VAL A 920 -4.05 0.60 -21.21
CA VAL A 920 -4.10 2.04 -21.48
C VAL A 920 -3.69 2.79 -20.23
N GLU A 921 -2.61 3.56 -20.30
CA GLU A 921 -2.19 4.47 -19.24
C GLU A 921 -2.77 5.86 -19.51
N LEU A 922 -3.54 6.40 -18.55
CA LEU A 922 -4.19 7.69 -18.66
C LEU A 922 -4.28 8.41 -17.32
N GLY A 923 -4.69 9.68 -17.34
CA GLY A 923 -4.96 10.44 -16.14
C GLY A 923 -5.92 11.59 -16.39
N PHE A 924 -6.34 12.25 -15.32
CA PHE A 924 -7.21 13.42 -15.41
C PHE A 924 -6.59 14.60 -14.72
N GLN A 925 -6.66 15.76 -15.37
CA GLN A 925 -6.33 17.05 -14.78
C GLN A 925 -7.56 17.94 -14.92
N ASN A 926 -8.12 18.42 -13.82
CA ASN A 926 -9.36 19.21 -13.79
C ASN A 926 -10.51 18.53 -14.57
N ASN A 927 -10.68 17.22 -14.40
CA ASN A 927 -11.64 16.39 -15.17
C ASN A 927 -11.44 16.39 -16.70
N LYS A 928 -10.26 16.77 -17.20
CA LYS A 928 -9.84 16.54 -18.59
C LYS A 928 -8.99 15.28 -18.66
N LEU A 929 -9.41 14.32 -19.48
CA LEU A 929 -8.66 13.10 -19.78
C LEU A 929 -7.38 13.41 -20.57
N TRP A 930 -6.27 12.82 -20.12
CA TRP A 930 -4.98 12.79 -20.79
C TRP A 930 -4.53 11.35 -21.00
N LEU A 931 -4.11 11.04 -22.21
CA LEU A 931 -3.65 9.72 -22.62
C LEU A 931 -2.11 9.69 -22.65
N PHE A 932 -1.52 8.72 -21.96
CA PHE A 932 -0.07 8.60 -21.83
C PHE A 932 0.50 7.43 -22.64
N GLN A 933 -0.23 6.31 -22.72
CA GLN A 933 0.21 5.13 -23.46
C GLN A 933 -0.98 4.22 -23.80
N ILE A 934 -0.86 3.49 -24.92
CA ILE A 934 -1.71 2.34 -25.25
C ILE A 934 -0.78 1.20 -25.69
N ARG A 935 -1.05 -0.01 -25.19
CA ARG A 935 -0.37 -1.24 -25.58
C ARG A 935 -1.38 -2.38 -25.73
N PRO A 936 -1.08 -3.40 -26.56
CA PRO A 936 -1.79 -4.67 -26.51
C PRO A 936 -1.72 -5.30 -25.11
N PHE A 937 -2.85 -5.78 -24.58
CA PHE A 937 -2.92 -6.53 -23.33
C PHE A 937 -2.71 -8.03 -23.61
N VAL A 938 -1.53 -8.56 -23.25
CA VAL A 938 -1.11 -9.90 -23.67
C VAL A 938 -1.24 -10.92 -22.54
N GLU A 939 -2.26 -11.77 -22.59
CA GLU A 939 -2.36 -12.89 -21.65
C GLU A 939 -1.58 -14.12 -22.14
N ASN A 940 -1.02 -14.90 -21.22
CA ASN A 940 -0.32 -16.12 -21.58
C ASN A 940 -1.29 -17.18 -22.10
N LYS A 941 -1.41 -17.28 -23.43
CA LYS A 941 -2.30 -18.25 -24.09
C LYS A 941 -2.01 -19.70 -23.68
N LYS A 942 -0.74 -20.06 -23.42
CA LYS A 942 -0.37 -21.44 -23.03
C LYS A 942 -0.83 -21.81 -21.64
N ALA A 943 -0.78 -20.87 -20.69
CA ALA A 943 -1.34 -21.07 -19.36
C ALA A 943 -2.87 -21.21 -19.45
N LEU A 944 -3.54 -20.29 -20.14
CA LEU A 944 -5.00 -20.32 -20.31
C LEU A 944 -5.50 -21.57 -21.04
N SER A 945 -4.74 -22.08 -22.02
CA SER A 945 -5.07 -23.28 -22.78
C SER A 945 -4.38 -24.55 -22.24
N SER A 946 -3.86 -24.53 -21.03
CA SER A 946 -3.20 -25.71 -20.44
C SER A 946 -4.24 -26.78 -20.12
N ASN A 947 -4.13 -27.95 -20.77
CA ASN A 947 -5.00 -29.10 -20.48
C ASN A 947 -4.98 -29.50 -19.01
N TYR A 948 -3.83 -29.37 -18.34
CA TYR A 948 -3.72 -29.64 -16.91
C TYR A 948 -4.45 -28.59 -16.07
N LEU A 949 -4.31 -27.29 -16.39
CA LEU A 949 -5.03 -26.25 -15.65
C LEU A 949 -6.54 -26.33 -15.87
N GLU A 950 -6.97 -26.74 -17.07
CA GLU A 950 -8.37 -27.05 -17.36
C GLU A 950 -8.86 -28.28 -16.59
N SER A 951 -8.04 -29.33 -16.47
CA SER A 951 -8.43 -30.56 -15.74
C SER A 951 -8.63 -30.34 -14.24
N ILE A 952 -7.93 -29.36 -13.64
CA ILE A 952 -8.12 -28.93 -12.25
C ILE A 952 -9.12 -27.77 -12.10
N THR A 953 -9.72 -27.29 -13.18
CA THR A 953 -10.74 -26.22 -13.15
C THR A 953 -12.12 -26.83 -12.91
N PRO A 954 -12.81 -26.49 -11.80
CA PRO A 954 -14.13 -27.05 -11.50
C PRO A 954 -15.20 -26.50 -12.47
N LYS A 955 -16.16 -27.35 -12.83
CA LYS A 955 -17.39 -26.94 -13.53
C LYS A 955 -18.44 -26.57 -12.48
N ILE A 956 -18.78 -25.29 -12.42
CA ILE A 956 -19.69 -24.73 -11.40
C ILE A 956 -21.02 -24.39 -12.07
N ASP A 957 -22.11 -24.92 -11.54
CA ASP A 957 -23.47 -24.53 -11.90
C ASP A 957 -23.89 -23.32 -11.05
N LEU A 958 -23.71 -22.11 -11.59
CA LEU A 958 -24.05 -20.87 -10.88
C LEU A 958 -25.56 -20.70 -10.67
N ASP A 959 -26.39 -21.39 -11.46
CA ASP A 959 -27.86 -21.35 -11.35
C ASP A 959 -28.40 -22.34 -10.31
N LYS A 960 -27.52 -23.16 -9.71
CA LYS A 960 -27.87 -24.09 -8.64
C LYS A 960 -28.52 -23.34 -7.48
N ASN A 961 -29.80 -23.62 -7.24
CA ASN A 961 -30.54 -23.02 -6.13
C ASN A 961 -30.21 -23.71 -4.81
N ILE A 962 -29.80 -22.92 -3.83
CA ILE A 962 -29.48 -23.33 -2.47
C ILE A 962 -30.57 -22.82 -1.52
N PRO A 963 -31.26 -23.70 -0.77
CA PRO A 963 -32.22 -23.28 0.23
C PRO A 963 -31.56 -22.44 1.33
N LEU A 964 -32.15 -21.30 1.67
CA LEU A 964 -31.69 -20.44 2.76
C LEU A 964 -31.92 -21.07 4.13
N SER A 965 -32.88 -21.99 4.25
CA SER A 965 -33.11 -22.81 5.46
C SER A 965 -32.12 -23.98 5.59
N LYS A 966 -31.10 -24.07 4.73
CA LYS A 966 -30.08 -25.11 4.82
C LYS A 966 -29.31 -24.94 6.12
N LYS A 967 -29.27 -26.01 6.92
CA LYS A 967 -28.52 -26.04 8.18
C LYS A 967 -27.01 -26.02 7.92
N ILE A 968 -26.30 -25.35 8.82
CA ILE A 968 -24.84 -25.19 8.84
C ILE A 968 -24.20 -26.28 9.71
#